data_AF-A0A954MAE0-F1
#
_entry.id   AF-A0A954MAE0-F1
#
_cell.length_a   1.000
_cell.length_b   1.000
_cell.length_c   1.000
_cell.angle_alpha   90.00
_cell.angle_beta   90.00
_cell.angle_gamma   90.00
#
_symmetry.space_group_name_H-M   'P 1'
#
loop_
_entity.id
_entity.type
_entity.pdbx_description
1 polymer ?
#
loop_
_entity_poly.entity_id
_entity_poly.type
_entity_poly.pdbx_seq_one_letter_code
_entity_poly.pdbx_strand_id
1 'polypeptide(L)'
;PGVVLILVDDQGYYDLGCYGATEVRTPHVDALAAEGVRLTDYYAAAPICSPSRAGLLTGCYPRRVGNHVWVHRADSVSGIHPDELTLAELFRENGYATACIGKWHLGFHEPFLPRSQGFDHYFGLLHNLDPVEAVYFDQQGGVPLMRNDSVVKRPVDPAELTRLYTDEAIQFMEAHRDQPFFLYLPHTMLHVPLGVSDEFRGTSDWGEYGDAIQELDHHVGRLMEALKRLQLDQNTVVIYASDNGRGPGRTPEQKIRGNKLSTWEGGLRVPAIAWGPGVGIQSGAESSAVVRAMDWYPTLATFAGIQVPEDRVIDGRDISPLLKGETTVVPLPAMKASLNASVPLRRHWNPPGEWASLINRSEYSEAFFYHGSEGTLSAVRWRKWKLFLNPGPQLYDLSNDPGETTPVRAADIIRKLRGMAILFQEEMQRDARPAGYVSVPRPDGRTEIPARTLEALNSQLNVTYARYGDRTLEMDIYRPKAEWGKLPAVVCIHGGGWANGNRSSHAAMAQGLAARGYVAATISYRLSGEAPFPAAIHDCKAAVRFLRAHAEQYGIDADRIGAMGLSAGGHLTALLATSAGVEELEGQGGHSEFSSAIQAAVPMGAQTDLLSERTREISATKDRGLIWRQFLGGSLADRRETYELASPLFHLDQDDPPCWFITGELDDGSTHADEFRTRSEELNITTGLTVIPEAPHAFPGKQIWFDQMLNAADVFLKKSLKSTRSDFRFDGVWKPKGAMLGGTLLPQTALQAITLKLNGNQYEVTIEGEAAPDLGTFTLEPDANPKRMTIRSTSGPNQGKTMLAIYEIKANNAMRVCYDLSGKAFPTEFKAPKGSSLYLVGYRRQVSADADSPGIEVPSSSETESGNDSR
;
A
#
# COMPACT_ATOMS: atom_id res chain seq x y z
N PRO A 1 1.09 -23.26 1.30
CA PRO A 1 2.09 -23.58 2.35
C PRO A 1 2.54 -22.31 3.06
N GLY A 2 2.96 -22.43 4.33
CA GLY A 2 3.74 -21.38 5.00
C GLY A 2 5.11 -21.21 4.35
N VAL A 3 5.73 -20.05 4.53
CA VAL A 3 7.07 -19.74 4.02
C VAL A 3 7.90 -19.11 5.13
N VAL A 4 9.06 -19.69 5.42
CA VAL A 4 10.08 -19.13 6.31
C VAL A 4 11.34 -18.84 5.49
N LEU A 5 11.70 -17.57 5.36
CA LEU A 5 12.88 -17.12 4.64
C LEU A 5 13.90 -16.57 5.64
N ILE A 6 14.83 -17.43 6.04
CA ILE A 6 15.97 -17.10 6.91
C ILE A 6 17.05 -16.46 6.05
N LEU A 7 17.35 -15.19 6.33
CA LEU A 7 18.38 -14.45 5.61
C LEU A 7 19.46 -14.00 6.60
N VAL A 8 20.68 -14.52 6.42
CA VAL A 8 21.84 -14.20 7.25
C VAL A 8 22.59 -13.00 6.67
N ASP A 9 23.09 -12.15 7.56
CA ASP A 9 23.88 -10.97 7.21
C ASP A 9 25.38 -11.32 7.21
N ASP A 10 26.09 -10.97 6.15
CA ASP A 10 27.55 -11.19 6.06
C ASP A 10 28.00 -12.63 6.35
N GLN A 11 27.35 -13.65 5.77
CA GLN A 11 27.83 -15.04 5.82
C GLN A 11 28.49 -15.44 4.49
N GLY A 12 29.74 -15.90 4.57
CA GLY A 12 30.54 -16.41 3.47
C GLY A 12 30.17 -17.83 3.05
N TYR A 13 30.64 -18.22 1.86
CA TYR A 13 30.33 -19.53 1.24
C TYR A 13 30.78 -20.72 2.10
N TYR A 14 31.94 -20.62 2.75
CA TYR A 14 32.59 -21.72 3.47
C TYR A 14 32.38 -21.66 5.00
N ASP A 15 31.27 -21.07 5.43
CA ASP A 15 31.03 -20.78 6.85
C ASP A 15 30.17 -21.84 7.56
N LEU A 16 29.66 -22.82 6.82
CA LEU A 16 28.82 -23.92 7.33
C LEU A 16 29.51 -25.27 7.11
N GLY A 17 29.26 -26.24 8.01
CA GLY A 17 29.77 -27.60 7.91
C GLY A 17 29.39 -28.26 6.58
N CYS A 18 28.13 -28.14 6.18
CA CYS A 18 27.65 -28.63 4.88
C CYS A 18 28.20 -27.86 3.68
N TYR A 19 28.99 -26.79 3.87
CA TYR A 19 29.76 -26.13 2.82
C TYR A 19 31.28 -26.29 2.97
N GLY A 20 31.74 -27.04 3.97
CA GLY A 20 33.15 -27.38 4.17
C GLY A 20 33.85 -26.62 5.29
N ALA A 21 33.11 -25.93 6.16
CA ALA A 21 33.68 -25.40 7.40
C ALA A 21 34.07 -26.54 8.35
N THR A 22 35.20 -26.40 9.04
CA THR A 22 35.68 -27.38 10.03
C THR A 22 35.86 -26.78 11.42
N GLU A 23 35.84 -25.44 11.51
CA GLU A 23 36.12 -24.65 12.69
C GLU A 23 34.85 -24.30 13.49
N VAL A 24 33.68 -24.62 12.94
CA VAL A 24 32.36 -24.43 13.55
C VAL A 24 31.54 -25.70 13.38
N ARG A 25 30.60 -25.94 14.29
CA ARG A 25 29.62 -27.03 14.20
C ARG A 25 28.25 -26.45 13.90
N THR A 26 27.68 -26.82 12.75
CA THR A 26 26.36 -26.36 12.30
C THR A 26 25.39 -27.52 12.07
N PRO A 27 25.17 -28.41 13.06
CA PRO A 27 24.39 -29.63 12.87
C PRO A 27 22.96 -29.39 12.39
N HIS A 28 22.32 -28.27 12.73
CA HIS A 28 20.93 -28.02 12.35
C HIS A 28 20.80 -27.53 10.91
N VAL A 29 21.67 -26.63 10.47
CA VAL A 29 21.75 -26.19 9.07
C VAL A 29 22.27 -27.33 8.18
N ASP A 30 23.19 -28.16 8.68
CA ASP A 30 23.67 -29.35 7.97
C ASP A 30 22.54 -30.37 7.79
N ALA A 31 21.71 -30.58 8.81
CA ALA A 31 20.51 -31.41 8.70
C ALA A 31 19.49 -30.82 7.71
N LEU A 32 19.29 -29.49 7.70
CA LEU A 32 18.44 -28.81 6.72
C LEU A 32 18.91 -29.08 5.29
N ALA A 33 20.23 -29.06 5.05
CA ALA A 33 20.83 -29.39 3.76
C ALA A 33 20.66 -30.88 3.41
N ALA A 34 20.87 -31.78 4.38
CA ALA A 34 20.74 -33.23 4.19
C ALA A 34 19.29 -33.66 3.91
N GLU A 35 18.31 -32.92 4.44
CA GLU A 35 16.89 -33.19 4.24
C GLU A 35 16.26 -32.37 3.08
N GLY A 36 16.99 -31.42 2.50
CA GLY A 36 16.52 -30.52 1.46
C GLY A 36 17.39 -30.51 0.20
N VAL A 37 17.45 -29.35 -0.45
CA VAL A 37 18.29 -29.08 -1.63
C VAL A 37 19.37 -28.07 -1.25
N ARG A 38 20.63 -28.51 -1.27
CA ARG A 38 21.80 -27.63 -1.12
C ARG A 38 22.18 -27.02 -2.47
N LEU A 39 22.21 -25.69 -2.56
CA LEU A 39 22.58 -24.97 -3.78
C LEU A 39 24.06 -24.57 -3.73
N THR A 40 24.88 -25.15 -4.61
CA THR A 40 26.33 -24.82 -4.63
C THR A 40 26.62 -23.56 -5.43
N ASP A 41 25.77 -23.21 -6.40
CA ASP A 41 25.94 -22.06 -7.29
C ASP A 41 24.82 -21.02 -7.08
N TYR A 42 24.59 -20.66 -5.82
CA TYR A 42 23.67 -19.59 -5.43
C TYR A 42 24.37 -18.23 -5.30
N TYR A 43 23.73 -17.18 -5.82
CA TYR A 43 24.25 -15.81 -5.83
C TYR A 43 23.27 -14.83 -5.16
N ALA A 44 23.79 -14.07 -4.20
CA ALA A 44 23.16 -12.85 -3.71
C ALA A 44 22.89 -11.85 -4.85
N ALA A 45 21.91 -10.96 -4.66
CA ALA A 45 21.57 -9.97 -5.70
C ALA A 45 22.60 -8.83 -5.81
N ALA A 46 23.40 -8.60 -4.76
CA ALA A 46 24.50 -7.65 -4.73
C ALA A 46 25.55 -8.06 -3.69
N PRO A 47 26.79 -7.54 -3.76
CA PRO A 47 27.82 -7.80 -2.76
C PRO A 47 27.68 -6.94 -1.49
N ILE A 48 26.49 -6.39 -1.22
CA ILE A 48 26.24 -5.50 -0.08
C ILE A 48 24.74 -5.53 0.30
N CYS A 49 24.45 -5.30 1.59
CA CYS A 49 23.18 -5.62 2.24
C CYS A 49 21.93 -5.00 1.58
N SER A 50 21.77 -3.67 1.57
CA SER A 50 20.51 -3.03 1.10
C SER A 50 20.16 -3.38 -0.34
N PRO A 51 21.08 -3.26 -1.32
CA PRO A 51 20.80 -3.68 -2.68
C PRO A 51 20.44 -5.17 -2.77
N SER A 52 21.14 -6.03 -2.03
CA SER A 52 20.85 -7.47 -2.09
C SER A 52 19.46 -7.82 -1.55
N ARG A 53 19.07 -7.21 -0.42
CA ARG A 53 17.74 -7.35 0.19
C ARG A 53 16.65 -6.81 -0.73
N ALA A 54 16.89 -5.69 -1.40
CA ALA A 54 15.96 -5.13 -2.38
C ALA A 54 15.74 -6.12 -3.52
N GLY A 55 16.81 -6.71 -4.06
CA GLY A 55 16.69 -7.66 -5.17
C GLY A 55 16.03 -8.99 -4.77
N LEU A 56 16.26 -9.46 -3.55
CA LEU A 56 15.57 -10.63 -3.00
C LEU A 56 14.07 -10.39 -2.82
N LEU A 57 13.68 -9.26 -2.22
CA LEU A 57 12.28 -8.97 -1.93
C LEU A 57 11.47 -8.53 -3.15
N THR A 58 12.09 -7.99 -4.20
CA THR A 58 11.38 -7.53 -5.42
C THR A 58 11.53 -8.49 -6.60
N GLY A 59 12.43 -9.47 -6.52
CA GLY A 59 12.76 -10.32 -7.67
C GLY A 59 13.45 -9.58 -8.82
N CYS A 60 13.95 -8.38 -8.58
CA CYS A 60 14.56 -7.52 -9.59
C CYS A 60 16.06 -7.29 -9.31
N TYR A 61 16.83 -6.97 -10.35
CA TYR A 61 18.16 -6.43 -10.12
C TYR A 61 18.04 -5.15 -9.29
N PRO A 62 18.95 -4.88 -8.34
CA PRO A 62 18.86 -3.69 -7.51
C PRO A 62 18.88 -2.40 -8.35
N ARG A 63 19.57 -2.42 -9.50
CA ARG A 63 19.59 -1.34 -10.49
C ARG A 63 18.22 -1.03 -11.08
N ARG A 64 17.37 -2.05 -11.25
CA ARG A 64 16.02 -1.89 -11.79
C ARG A 64 15.08 -1.19 -10.81
N VAL A 65 15.31 -1.29 -9.50
CA VAL A 65 14.42 -0.74 -8.46
C VAL A 65 15.03 0.45 -7.74
N GLY A 66 15.98 1.13 -8.39
CA GLY A 66 16.66 2.31 -7.85
C GLY A 66 17.59 2.04 -6.66
N ASN A 67 17.59 0.84 -6.09
CA ASN A 67 18.23 0.50 -4.82
C ASN A 67 19.61 -0.15 -5.02
N HIS A 68 20.48 0.46 -5.83
CA HIS A 68 21.72 -0.17 -6.31
C HIS A 68 23.01 0.44 -5.77
N VAL A 69 22.92 1.58 -5.10
CA VAL A 69 24.07 2.34 -4.61
C VAL A 69 24.08 2.28 -3.09
N TRP A 70 25.11 1.65 -2.56
CA TRP A 70 25.41 1.60 -1.13
C TRP A 70 24.24 1.11 -0.24
N VAL A 71 24.40 1.26 1.08
CA VAL A 71 23.40 0.86 2.07
C VAL A 71 22.57 2.04 2.55
N HIS A 72 21.32 1.78 2.95
CA HIS A 72 20.48 2.76 3.64
C HIS A 72 20.80 2.79 5.13
N ARG A 73 21.00 3.99 5.65
CA ARG A 73 21.39 4.31 7.03
C ARG A 73 20.26 5.04 7.76
N ALA A 74 20.42 5.27 9.06
CA ALA A 74 19.46 6.05 9.85
C ALA A 74 19.34 7.53 9.40
N ASP A 75 20.33 8.06 8.68
CA ASP A 75 20.31 9.40 8.08
C ASP A 75 19.94 9.39 6.58
N SER A 76 19.62 8.23 6.02
CA SER A 76 19.30 8.11 4.60
C SER A 76 17.92 8.67 4.29
N VAL A 77 17.91 9.62 3.35
CA VAL A 77 16.68 10.23 2.82
C VAL A 77 16.08 9.43 1.67
N SER A 78 16.62 8.25 1.37
CA SER A 78 16.17 7.35 0.33
C SER A 78 15.79 5.98 0.88
N GLY A 79 15.06 5.20 0.10
CA GLY A 79 14.69 3.83 0.41
C GLY A 79 14.12 3.09 -0.79
N ILE A 80 13.54 1.93 -0.55
CA ILE A 80 12.72 1.22 -1.53
C ILE A 80 11.55 2.12 -1.95
N HIS A 81 11.23 2.14 -3.25
CA HIS A 81 10.12 2.97 -3.70
C HIS A 81 8.78 2.37 -3.23
N PRO A 82 7.82 3.16 -2.73
CA PRO A 82 6.50 2.69 -2.28
C PRO A 82 5.70 1.91 -3.32
N ASP A 83 5.94 2.20 -4.59
CA ASP A 83 5.25 1.53 -5.70
C ASP A 83 5.95 0.23 -6.16
N GLU A 84 7.11 -0.14 -5.57
CA GLU A 84 7.65 -1.49 -5.79
C GLU A 84 6.73 -2.54 -5.17
N LEU A 85 6.75 -3.76 -5.71
CA LEU A 85 5.93 -4.86 -5.22
C LEU A 85 6.84 -5.89 -4.59
N THR A 86 6.88 -5.90 -3.27
CA THR A 86 7.68 -6.84 -2.49
C THR A 86 7.00 -8.21 -2.40
N LEU A 87 7.78 -9.23 -2.01
CA LEU A 87 7.27 -10.55 -1.65
C LEU A 87 6.20 -10.46 -0.56
N ALA A 88 6.35 -9.55 0.41
CA ALA A 88 5.39 -9.39 1.48
C ALA A 88 4.05 -8.86 0.96
N GLU A 89 4.05 -7.83 0.11
CA GLU A 89 2.82 -7.31 -0.50
C GLU A 89 2.14 -8.38 -1.37
N LEU A 90 2.92 -9.07 -2.20
CA LEU A 90 2.42 -10.16 -3.05
C LEU A 90 1.73 -11.25 -2.22
N PHE A 91 2.31 -11.64 -1.08
CA PHE A 91 1.74 -12.65 -0.20
C PHE A 91 0.53 -12.13 0.59
N ARG A 92 0.62 -10.92 1.15
CA ARG A 92 -0.46 -10.29 1.92
C ARG A 92 -1.73 -10.11 1.08
N GLU A 93 -1.59 -9.65 -0.16
CA GLU A 93 -2.70 -9.50 -1.11
C GLU A 93 -3.38 -10.83 -1.47
N ASN A 94 -2.71 -11.96 -1.21
CA ASN A 94 -3.20 -13.31 -1.44
C ASN A 94 -3.54 -14.06 -0.14
N GLY A 95 -3.80 -13.31 0.95
CA GLY A 95 -4.38 -13.86 2.18
C GLY A 95 -3.37 -14.48 3.16
N TYR A 96 -2.08 -14.19 3.00
CA TYR A 96 -1.06 -14.59 3.96
C TYR A 96 -0.92 -13.55 5.08
N ALA A 97 -0.69 -14.00 6.32
CA ALA A 97 -0.08 -13.14 7.33
C ALA A 97 1.40 -12.95 7.02
N THR A 98 1.90 -11.73 7.15
CA THR A 98 3.29 -11.41 6.81
C THR A 98 4.04 -10.81 7.99
N ALA A 99 5.28 -11.28 8.20
CA ALA A 99 6.16 -10.75 9.24
C ALA A 99 7.58 -10.52 8.74
N CYS A 100 8.15 -9.37 9.11
CA CYS A 100 9.58 -9.09 9.00
C CYS A 100 10.18 -9.08 10.41
N ILE A 101 11.02 -10.06 10.72
CA ILE A 101 11.64 -10.20 12.04
C ILE A 101 13.16 -10.11 11.89
N GLY A 102 13.72 -8.95 12.24
CA GLY A 102 15.14 -8.66 12.19
C GLY A 102 15.46 -7.41 11.37
N LYS A 103 16.59 -7.43 10.65
CA LYS A 103 17.15 -6.28 9.94
C LYS A 103 16.38 -5.95 8.64
N TRP A 104 15.82 -4.75 8.55
CA TRP A 104 15.12 -4.27 7.35
C TRP A 104 16.06 -3.75 6.26
N HIS A 105 16.71 -2.61 6.50
CA HIS A 105 17.76 -2.01 5.66
C HIS A 105 17.34 -1.54 4.25
N LEU A 106 16.04 -1.29 4.03
CA LEU A 106 15.50 -0.75 2.76
C LEU A 106 14.92 0.66 2.88
N GLY A 107 15.30 1.38 3.94
CA GLY A 107 14.87 2.74 4.20
C GLY A 107 14.52 2.91 5.67
N PHE A 108 14.74 4.11 6.19
CA PHE A 108 14.61 4.41 7.61
C PHE A 108 13.36 5.24 7.95
N HIS A 109 12.84 5.98 6.97
CA HIS A 109 11.69 6.86 7.14
C HIS A 109 10.48 6.32 6.37
N GLU A 110 9.27 6.65 6.83
CA GLU A 110 8.08 6.50 6.00
C GLU A 110 8.26 7.26 4.67
N PRO A 111 7.84 6.72 3.52
CA PRO A 111 7.02 5.51 3.34
C PRO A 111 7.80 4.18 3.19
N PHE A 112 9.06 4.09 3.63
CA PHE A 112 9.95 2.95 3.35
C PHE A 112 10.00 1.90 4.46
N LEU A 113 9.15 2.02 5.49
CA LEU A 113 9.16 1.09 6.62
C LEU A 113 8.61 -0.30 6.21
N PRO A 114 8.97 -1.38 6.94
CA PRO A 114 8.48 -2.73 6.62
C PRO A 114 6.95 -2.81 6.51
N ARG A 115 6.22 -2.15 7.42
CA ARG A 115 4.76 -2.18 7.44
C ARG A 115 4.11 -1.44 6.27
N SER A 116 4.84 -0.49 5.69
CA SER A 116 4.49 0.23 4.47
C SER A 116 4.86 -0.55 3.21
N GLN A 117 5.47 -1.72 3.35
CA GLN A 117 5.98 -2.60 2.30
C GLN A 117 5.44 -4.03 2.49
N GLY A 118 4.18 -4.14 2.88
CA GLY A 118 3.42 -5.41 2.90
C GLY A 118 3.54 -6.26 4.15
N PHE A 119 4.34 -5.88 5.16
CA PHE A 119 4.44 -6.64 6.40
C PHE A 119 3.36 -6.25 7.42
N ASP A 120 2.57 -7.21 7.89
CA ASP A 120 1.56 -6.97 8.94
C ASP A 120 2.24 -6.74 10.30
N HIS A 121 3.29 -7.52 10.57
CA HIS A 121 4.10 -7.49 11.79
C HIS A 121 5.57 -7.18 11.52
N TYR A 122 6.18 -6.34 12.37
CA TYR A 122 7.60 -6.06 12.35
C TYR A 122 8.22 -6.15 13.75
N PHE A 123 9.39 -6.79 13.85
CA PHE A 123 10.19 -6.80 15.07
C PHE A 123 11.68 -6.82 14.72
N GLY A 124 12.43 -5.77 15.03
CA GLY A 124 13.86 -5.75 14.70
C GLY A 124 14.49 -4.37 14.55
N LEU A 125 15.57 -4.32 13.77
CA LEU A 125 16.35 -3.12 13.50
C LEU A 125 16.14 -2.62 12.07
N LEU A 126 15.89 -1.32 11.89
CA LEU A 126 15.68 -0.78 10.53
C LEU A 126 16.98 -0.70 9.72
N HIS A 127 18.13 -0.88 10.37
CA HIS A 127 19.47 -0.60 9.85
C HIS A 127 20.51 -1.50 10.55
N ASN A 128 21.79 -1.27 10.24
CA ASN A 128 22.93 -1.89 10.93
C ASN A 128 23.20 -1.30 12.30
N LEU A 129 24.04 -2.00 13.08
CA LEU A 129 24.62 -1.51 14.33
C LEU A 129 25.99 -0.81 14.09
N ASP A 130 26.18 -0.22 12.92
CA ASP A 130 27.46 0.42 12.58
C ASP A 130 27.66 1.71 13.41
N PRO A 131 28.90 2.23 13.49
CA PRO A 131 29.18 3.47 14.23
C PRO A 131 28.34 4.67 13.80
N VAL A 132 27.89 4.71 12.54
CA VAL A 132 27.02 5.79 12.02
C VAL A 132 25.71 5.83 12.77
N GLU A 133 25.07 4.67 12.99
CA GLU A 133 23.82 4.59 13.73
C GLU A 133 24.03 4.79 15.23
N ALA A 134 25.14 4.30 15.80
CA ALA A 134 25.49 4.60 17.18
C ALA A 134 25.60 6.12 17.44
N VAL A 135 26.26 6.86 16.54
CA VAL A 135 26.35 8.32 16.60
C VAL A 135 24.99 8.98 16.39
N TYR A 136 24.20 8.51 15.41
CA TYR A 136 22.88 9.05 15.12
C TYR A 136 21.93 8.98 16.34
N PHE A 137 21.98 7.89 17.10
CA PHE A 137 21.11 7.67 18.26
C PHE A 137 21.75 8.00 19.61
N ASP A 138 22.96 8.54 19.66
CA ASP A 138 23.70 8.79 20.90
C ASP A 138 22.88 9.65 21.89
N GLN A 139 22.35 10.78 21.39
CA GLN A 139 21.51 11.69 22.17
C GLN A 139 20.16 11.09 22.60
N GLN A 140 19.75 9.98 21.98
CA GLN A 140 18.48 9.31 22.25
C GLN A 140 18.63 8.09 23.17
N GLY A 141 19.84 7.78 23.63
CA GLY A 141 20.15 6.63 24.50
C GLY A 141 20.60 5.36 23.75
N GLY A 142 20.99 5.47 22.48
CA GLY A 142 21.51 4.38 21.65
C GLY A 142 20.48 3.76 20.70
N VAL A 143 20.92 2.77 19.92
CA VAL A 143 20.11 2.16 18.86
C VAL A 143 18.86 1.47 19.42
N PRO A 144 17.64 1.79 18.93
CA PRO A 144 16.41 1.14 19.37
C PRO A 144 16.16 -0.22 18.72
N LEU A 145 15.66 -1.17 19.49
CA LEU A 145 14.92 -2.33 18.99
C LEU A 145 13.44 -1.96 18.85
N MET A 146 12.87 -2.22 17.68
CA MET A 146 11.49 -1.85 17.36
C MET A 146 10.57 -3.06 17.38
N ARG A 147 9.33 -2.88 17.82
CA ARG A 147 8.18 -3.74 17.51
C ARG A 147 7.11 -2.87 16.87
N ASN A 148 6.79 -3.15 15.61
CA ASN A 148 5.98 -2.28 14.77
C ASN A 148 6.50 -0.84 14.87
N ASP A 149 5.66 0.08 15.35
CA ASP A 149 5.96 1.51 15.40
C ASP A 149 6.48 1.95 16.79
N SER A 150 6.73 1.00 17.69
CA SER A 150 7.12 1.26 19.08
C SER A 150 8.53 0.76 19.40
N VAL A 151 9.28 1.55 20.17
CA VAL A 151 10.57 1.14 20.73
C VAL A 151 10.31 0.19 21.91
N VAL A 152 10.86 -1.02 21.87
CA VAL A 152 10.71 -2.02 22.95
C VAL A 152 11.95 -2.18 23.82
N LYS A 153 13.14 -1.85 23.29
CA LYS A 153 14.40 -1.84 24.05
C LYS A 153 15.35 -0.78 23.49
N ARG A 154 16.06 -0.08 24.38
CA ARG A 154 17.12 0.87 24.04
C ARG A 154 18.16 1.00 25.19
N PRO A 155 19.47 0.90 24.93
CA PRO A 155 20.06 0.43 23.67
C PRO A 155 19.77 -1.06 23.46
N VAL A 156 19.72 -1.47 22.20
CA VAL A 156 19.68 -2.89 21.85
C VAL A 156 21.02 -3.57 22.19
N ASP A 157 20.96 -4.80 22.68
CA ASP A 157 22.15 -5.63 22.93
C ASP A 157 22.33 -6.61 21.76
N PRO A 158 23.43 -6.54 21.00
CA PRO A 158 23.69 -7.45 19.88
C PRO A 158 23.68 -8.93 20.29
N ALA A 159 24.11 -9.26 21.52
CA ALA A 159 24.18 -10.63 22.02
C ALA A 159 22.82 -11.28 22.29
N GLU A 160 21.74 -10.50 22.35
CA GLU A 160 20.40 -11.03 22.55
C GLU A 160 19.62 -11.21 21.23
N LEU A 161 20.06 -10.57 20.14
CA LEU A 161 19.25 -10.40 18.93
C LEU A 161 18.85 -11.72 18.27
N THR A 162 19.79 -12.66 18.12
CA THR A 162 19.52 -13.95 17.48
C THR A 162 18.42 -14.72 18.22
N ARG A 163 18.49 -14.76 19.56
CA ARG A 163 17.47 -15.39 20.39
C ARG A 163 16.14 -14.66 20.32
N LEU A 164 16.13 -13.32 20.46
CA LEU A 164 14.90 -12.53 20.44
C LEU A 164 14.16 -12.64 19.11
N TYR A 165 14.87 -12.59 17.98
CA TYR A 165 14.27 -12.77 16.66
C TYR A 165 13.69 -14.17 16.51
N THR A 166 14.37 -15.19 17.03
CA THR A 166 13.88 -16.57 16.99
C THR A 166 12.64 -16.76 17.86
N ASP A 167 12.63 -16.18 19.06
CA ASP A 167 11.48 -16.23 19.97
C ASP A 167 10.25 -15.55 19.33
N GLU A 168 10.42 -14.36 18.74
CA GLU A 168 9.34 -13.65 18.04
C GLU A 168 8.85 -14.41 16.80
N ALA A 169 9.76 -15.04 16.04
CA ALA A 169 9.41 -15.88 14.90
C ALA A 169 8.58 -17.10 15.29
N ILE A 170 8.94 -17.79 16.38
CA ILE A 170 8.16 -18.91 16.91
C ILE A 170 6.78 -18.44 17.34
N GLN A 171 6.68 -17.32 18.07
CA GLN A 171 5.40 -16.75 18.49
C GLN A 171 4.51 -16.38 17.30
N PHE A 172 5.10 -15.80 16.24
CA PHE A 172 4.36 -15.47 15.02
C PHE A 172 3.81 -16.73 14.33
N MET A 173 4.60 -17.81 14.23
CA MET A 173 4.13 -19.08 13.69
C MET A 173 3.03 -19.72 14.55
N GLU A 174 3.14 -19.62 15.88
CA GLU A 174 2.12 -20.11 16.82
C GLU A 174 0.79 -19.37 16.66
N ALA A 175 0.83 -18.04 16.54
CA ALA A 175 -0.35 -17.19 16.37
C ALA A 175 -1.06 -17.42 15.03
N HIS A 176 -0.34 -17.86 14.00
CA HIS A 176 -0.85 -18.01 12.64
C HIS A 176 -0.84 -19.46 12.16
N ARG A 177 -0.82 -20.43 13.07
CA ARG A 177 -0.74 -21.87 12.73
C ARG A 177 -1.88 -22.38 11.84
N ASP A 178 -3.05 -21.72 11.87
CA ASP A 178 -4.25 -22.13 11.14
C ASP A 178 -4.46 -21.34 9.83
N GLN A 179 -3.50 -20.48 9.47
CA GLN A 179 -3.53 -19.70 8.23
C GLN A 179 -2.16 -19.70 7.54
N PRO A 180 -2.08 -19.50 6.22
CA PRO A 180 -0.79 -19.39 5.56
C PRO A 180 -0.03 -18.13 6.02
N PHE A 181 1.29 -18.24 6.17
CA PHE A 181 2.14 -17.15 6.61
C PHE A 181 3.40 -17.01 5.77
N PHE A 182 3.90 -15.78 5.64
CA PHE A 182 5.20 -15.45 5.08
C PHE A 182 6.04 -14.77 6.17
N LEU A 183 7.01 -15.51 6.70
CA LEU A 183 7.97 -15.03 7.67
C LEU A 183 9.29 -14.75 6.96
N TYR A 184 9.63 -13.47 6.83
CA TYR A 184 10.96 -13.02 6.47
C TYR A 184 11.76 -12.80 7.76
N LEU A 185 12.80 -13.61 7.96
CA LEU A 185 13.66 -13.60 9.16
C LEU A 185 15.09 -13.16 8.80
N PRO A 186 15.30 -11.86 8.51
CA PRO A 186 16.62 -11.31 8.26
C PRO A 186 17.42 -11.10 9.56
N HIS A 187 18.28 -12.03 9.94
CA HIS A 187 19.14 -11.84 11.11
C HIS A 187 20.07 -10.62 10.94
N THR A 188 20.39 -9.94 12.05
CA THR A 188 21.41 -8.87 12.10
C THR A 188 22.80 -9.48 12.24
N MET A 189 22.91 -10.60 12.95
CA MET A 189 24.10 -11.43 12.92
C MET A 189 24.23 -12.06 11.52
N LEU A 190 25.42 -12.11 10.93
CA LEU A 190 26.75 -12.01 11.52
C LEU A 190 27.46 -10.67 11.23
N HIS A 191 26.71 -9.60 10.97
CA HIS A 191 27.28 -8.28 10.73
C HIS A 191 27.98 -7.75 11.99
N VAL A 192 29.08 -7.02 11.81
CA VAL A 192 29.76 -6.34 12.92
C VAL A 192 28.99 -5.09 13.38
N PRO A 193 29.07 -4.67 14.65
CA PRO A 193 29.65 -5.37 15.78
C PRO A 193 28.91 -6.68 16.08
N LEU A 194 29.68 -7.74 16.36
CA LEU A 194 29.14 -9.04 16.73
C LEU A 194 28.62 -8.99 18.17
N GLY A 195 27.69 -9.88 18.48
CA GLY A 195 27.31 -10.19 19.84
C GLY A 195 26.84 -11.63 19.91
N VAL A 196 27.28 -12.32 20.96
CA VAL A 196 27.02 -13.74 21.21
C VAL A 196 26.61 -13.91 22.66
N SER A 197 25.60 -14.73 22.91
CA SER A 197 25.20 -15.03 24.28
C SER A 197 26.26 -15.84 25.04
N ASP A 198 26.25 -15.77 26.37
CA ASP A 198 27.32 -16.37 27.18
C ASP A 198 27.46 -17.89 27.00
N GLU A 199 26.39 -18.58 26.61
CA GLU A 199 26.40 -20.03 26.33
C GLU A 199 27.28 -20.39 25.12
N PHE A 200 27.33 -19.52 24.12
CA PHE A 200 28.04 -19.77 22.87
C PHE A 200 29.44 -19.15 22.81
N ARG A 201 29.78 -18.28 23.76
CA ARG A 201 31.08 -17.63 23.82
C ARG A 201 32.22 -18.63 23.96
N GLY A 202 33.16 -18.61 23.01
CA GLY A 202 34.33 -19.51 22.96
C GLY A 202 33.99 -20.96 22.63
N THR A 203 32.84 -21.23 22.00
CA THR A 203 32.41 -22.59 21.65
C THR A 203 32.90 -23.06 20.28
N SER A 204 33.44 -22.16 19.46
CA SER A 204 34.00 -22.42 18.14
C SER A 204 35.52 -22.24 18.09
N ASP A 205 36.14 -22.80 17.05
CA ASP A 205 37.56 -22.58 16.72
C ASP A 205 37.73 -21.38 15.75
N TRP A 206 36.79 -20.43 15.76
CA TRP A 206 36.79 -19.24 14.90
C TRP A 206 36.42 -17.95 15.64
N GLY A 207 36.60 -17.94 16.97
CA GLY A 207 36.31 -16.79 17.82
C GLY A 207 34.85 -16.34 17.73
N GLU A 208 34.59 -15.08 18.06
CA GLU A 208 33.22 -14.56 18.20
C GLU A 208 32.36 -14.70 16.93
N TYR A 209 32.97 -14.66 15.74
CA TYR A 209 32.25 -14.90 14.48
C TYR A 209 31.78 -16.34 14.36
N GLY A 210 32.65 -17.31 14.67
CA GLY A 210 32.26 -18.72 14.70
C GLY A 210 31.28 -19.05 15.80
N ASP A 211 31.42 -18.39 16.95
CA ASP A 211 30.51 -18.55 18.08
C ASP A 211 29.10 -18.09 17.69
N ALA A 212 29.00 -16.94 17.01
CA ALA A 212 27.75 -16.43 16.46
C ALA A 212 27.14 -17.34 15.37
N ILE A 213 27.97 -18.02 14.56
CA ILE A 213 27.50 -19.04 13.62
C ILE A 213 26.88 -20.23 14.36
N GLN A 214 27.53 -20.73 15.43
CA GLN A 214 26.99 -21.85 16.20
C GLN A 214 25.71 -21.47 16.96
N GLU A 215 25.61 -20.24 17.47
CA GLU A 215 24.38 -19.72 18.08
C GLU A 215 23.25 -19.62 17.04
N LEU A 216 23.54 -19.07 15.85
CA LEU A 216 22.57 -19.00 14.76
C LEU A 216 22.08 -20.40 14.35
N ASP A 217 22.98 -21.37 14.22
CA ASP A 217 22.64 -22.77 13.92
C ASP A 217 21.71 -23.38 14.99
N HIS A 218 22.03 -23.20 16.27
CA HIS A 218 21.17 -23.62 17.37
C HIS A 218 19.75 -23.05 17.23
N HIS A 219 19.63 -21.77 16.88
CA HIS A 219 18.35 -21.10 16.68
C HIS A 219 17.61 -21.55 15.41
N VAL A 220 18.31 -21.94 14.34
CA VAL A 220 17.70 -22.65 13.21
C VAL A 220 17.10 -23.97 13.68
N GLY A 221 17.79 -24.72 14.55
CA GLY A 221 17.27 -25.92 15.20
C GLY A 221 15.94 -25.66 15.93
N ARG A 222 15.89 -24.61 16.75
CA ARG A 222 14.66 -24.20 17.48
C ARG A 222 13.49 -23.87 16.54
N LEU A 223 13.74 -23.22 15.41
CA LEU A 223 12.70 -22.93 14.41
C LEU A 223 12.15 -24.22 13.79
N MET A 224 13.04 -25.14 13.40
CA MET A 224 12.64 -26.42 12.80
C MET A 224 11.88 -27.31 13.80
N GLU A 225 12.29 -27.30 15.08
CA GLU A 225 11.56 -27.97 16.16
C GLU A 225 10.17 -27.35 16.38
N ALA A 226 10.05 -26.03 16.32
CA ALA A 226 8.76 -25.35 16.40
C ALA A 226 7.84 -25.75 15.24
N LEU A 227 8.33 -25.78 14.00
CA LEU A 227 7.55 -26.24 12.84
C LEU A 227 7.00 -27.66 13.05
N LYS A 228 7.84 -28.59 13.53
CA LYS A 228 7.41 -29.97 13.84
C LYS A 228 6.39 -30.02 14.98
N ARG A 229 6.66 -29.32 16.09
CA ARG A 229 5.77 -29.24 17.26
C ARG A 229 4.40 -28.68 16.91
N LEU A 230 4.35 -27.71 16.00
CA LEU A 230 3.12 -27.06 15.54
C LEU A 230 2.44 -27.79 14.37
N GLN A 231 3.03 -28.90 13.88
CA GLN A 231 2.57 -29.67 12.73
C GLN A 231 2.50 -28.86 11.43
N LEU A 232 3.42 -27.91 11.28
CA LEU A 232 3.56 -27.04 10.10
C LEU A 232 4.62 -27.55 9.12
N ASP A 233 5.46 -28.49 9.53
CA ASP A 233 6.60 -29.03 8.79
C ASP A 233 6.20 -29.65 7.43
N GLN A 234 5.01 -30.26 7.35
CA GLN A 234 4.51 -30.85 6.11
C GLN A 234 3.96 -29.84 5.09
N ASN A 235 3.72 -28.60 5.50
CA ASN A 235 3.10 -27.56 4.65
C ASN A 235 3.89 -26.25 4.72
N THR A 236 5.20 -26.30 4.87
CA THR A 236 6.07 -25.12 4.94
C THR A 236 7.27 -25.25 4.01
N VAL A 237 7.60 -24.18 3.29
CA VAL A 237 8.88 -23.99 2.62
C VAL A 237 9.81 -23.23 3.55
N VAL A 238 11.01 -23.76 3.80
CA VAL A 238 12.07 -23.07 4.54
C VAL A 238 13.23 -22.80 3.60
N ILE A 239 13.61 -21.53 3.47
CA ILE A 239 14.79 -21.11 2.74
C ILE A 239 15.80 -20.57 3.75
N TYR A 240 17.03 -21.06 3.67
CA TYR A 240 18.18 -20.48 4.36
C TYR A 240 19.10 -19.89 3.30
N ALA A 241 19.48 -18.62 3.42
CA ALA A 241 20.42 -17.96 2.52
C ALA A 241 21.17 -16.81 3.22
N SER A 242 22.18 -16.25 2.56
CA SER A 242 22.89 -15.04 3.00
C SER A 242 22.72 -13.90 2.01
N ASP A 243 22.77 -12.65 2.48
CA ASP A 243 22.59 -11.45 1.65
C ASP A 243 23.85 -11.02 0.89
N ASN A 244 25.05 -11.36 1.37
CA ASN A 244 26.33 -11.17 0.69
C ASN A 244 27.45 -11.96 1.38
N GLY A 245 28.58 -12.15 0.71
CA GLY A 245 29.72 -12.89 1.29
C GLY A 245 30.55 -12.06 2.28
N ARG A 246 31.32 -12.73 3.15
CA ARG A 246 32.18 -12.13 4.20
C ARG A 246 33.67 -12.10 3.85
N GLY A 247 34.18 -13.12 3.16
CA GLY A 247 35.62 -13.33 3.00
C GLY A 247 35.96 -14.40 1.97
N PRO A 248 37.25 -14.52 1.58
CA PRO A 248 37.71 -15.65 0.78
C PRO A 248 37.60 -16.94 1.61
N GLY A 249 37.88 -18.08 0.98
CA GLY A 249 38.04 -19.32 1.72
C GLY A 249 39.18 -19.25 2.72
N ARG A 250 39.09 -20.07 3.76
CA ARG A 250 40.03 -20.08 4.89
C ARG A 250 41.19 -21.03 4.70
N THR A 251 41.00 -22.09 3.91
CA THR A 251 42.04 -23.06 3.58
C THR A 251 42.41 -23.02 2.08
N PRO A 252 43.58 -23.53 1.69
CA PRO A 252 43.98 -23.60 0.27
C PRO A 252 43.01 -24.41 -0.63
N GLU A 253 42.23 -25.32 -0.06
CA GLU A 253 41.22 -26.14 -0.75
C GLU A 253 39.93 -25.35 -1.00
N GLN A 254 39.62 -24.37 -0.15
CA GLN A 254 38.45 -23.50 -0.25
C GLN A 254 38.70 -22.36 -1.24
N LYS A 255 38.75 -22.70 -2.53
CA LYS A 255 39.14 -21.79 -3.61
C LYS A 255 38.00 -20.86 -4.01
N ILE A 256 37.86 -19.75 -3.29
CA ILE A 256 36.97 -18.64 -3.66
C ILE A 256 37.66 -17.30 -3.36
N ARG A 257 37.48 -16.31 -4.24
CA ARG A 257 38.19 -15.02 -4.17
C ARG A 257 37.26 -13.89 -3.78
N GLY A 258 37.81 -12.92 -3.07
CA GLY A 258 37.11 -11.69 -2.68
C GLY A 258 36.21 -11.87 -1.47
N ASN A 259 35.48 -10.81 -1.16
CA ASN A 259 34.71 -10.63 0.06
C ASN A 259 33.54 -9.67 -0.21
N LYS A 260 32.79 -9.31 0.85
CA LYS A 260 31.81 -8.21 0.84
C LYS A 260 32.34 -7.02 0.05
N LEU A 261 31.45 -6.32 -0.66
CA LEU A 261 31.70 -5.18 -1.55
C LEU A 261 32.35 -5.52 -2.90
N SER A 262 32.93 -6.72 -3.05
CA SER A 262 33.58 -7.12 -4.31
C SER A 262 32.66 -7.95 -5.20
N THR A 263 32.84 -7.88 -6.53
CA THR A 263 32.11 -8.72 -7.48
C THR A 263 32.82 -10.04 -7.84
N TRP A 264 33.86 -10.39 -7.08
CA TRP A 264 34.45 -11.74 -7.11
C TRP A 264 33.46 -12.74 -6.50
N GLU A 265 33.69 -14.04 -6.72
CA GLU A 265 32.79 -15.10 -6.26
C GLU A 265 32.52 -15.00 -4.75
N GLY A 266 33.52 -14.70 -3.92
CA GLY A 266 33.40 -14.61 -2.46
C GLY A 266 32.61 -13.39 -1.96
N GLY A 267 32.21 -12.48 -2.84
CA GLY A 267 31.31 -11.37 -2.50
C GLY A 267 29.83 -11.67 -2.72
N LEU A 268 29.48 -12.58 -3.65
CA LEU A 268 28.08 -12.85 -4.02
C LEU A 268 27.70 -14.33 -3.96
N ARG A 269 28.63 -15.27 -4.18
CA ARG A 269 28.38 -16.70 -4.03
C ARG A 269 28.34 -17.02 -2.54
N VAL A 270 27.19 -17.43 -2.05
CA VAL A 270 26.88 -17.56 -0.63
C VAL A 270 26.08 -18.84 -0.37
N PRO A 271 26.02 -19.37 0.86
CA PRO A 271 25.26 -20.59 1.11
C PRO A 271 23.78 -20.36 0.85
N ALA A 272 23.10 -21.37 0.30
CA ALA A 272 21.65 -21.40 0.21
C ALA A 272 21.10 -22.83 0.23
N ILE A 273 20.06 -23.04 1.01
CA ILE A 273 19.38 -24.33 1.20
C ILE A 273 17.88 -24.09 1.08
N ALA A 274 17.20 -24.96 0.33
CA ALA A 274 15.74 -25.02 0.29
C ALA A 274 15.26 -26.33 0.92
N TRP A 275 14.34 -26.25 1.86
CA TRP A 275 13.76 -27.39 2.56
C TRP A 275 12.24 -27.29 2.53
N GLY A 276 11.58 -28.43 2.39
CA GLY A 276 10.12 -28.51 2.35
C GLY A 276 9.65 -29.82 1.70
N PRO A 277 10.07 -30.99 2.22
CA PRO A 277 9.70 -32.28 1.63
C PRO A 277 8.18 -32.48 1.54
N GLY A 278 7.41 -32.01 2.53
CA GLY A 278 5.95 -32.11 2.52
C GLY A 278 5.26 -31.30 1.43
N VAL A 279 5.93 -30.28 0.87
CA VAL A 279 5.45 -29.47 -0.26
C VAL A 279 6.10 -29.85 -1.59
N GLY A 280 6.80 -30.99 -1.61
CA GLY A 280 7.38 -31.60 -2.81
C GLY A 280 8.79 -31.15 -3.17
N ILE A 281 9.50 -30.43 -2.29
CA ILE A 281 10.94 -30.17 -2.48
C ILE A 281 11.69 -31.50 -2.29
N GLN A 282 12.56 -31.86 -3.23
CA GLN A 282 13.32 -33.11 -3.15
C GLN A 282 14.27 -33.10 -1.94
N SER A 283 14.47 -34.27 -1.34
CA SER A 283 15.29 -34.44 -0.13
C SER A 283 16.67 -34.99 -0.45
N GLY A 284 17.70 -34.52 0.25
CA GLY A 284 19.07 -35.01 0.14
C GLY A 284 19.72 -34.74 -1.21
N ALA A 285 19.33 -33.64 -1.87
CA ALA A 285 19.83 -33.29 -3.20
C ALA A 285 20.83 -32.14 -3.16
N GLU A 286 21.70 -32.11 -4.15
CA GLU A 286 22.62 -31.02 -4.42
C GLU A 286 22.37 -30.50 -5.84
N SER A 287 22.40 -29.18 -6.01
CA SER A 287 22.28 -28.54 -7.31
C SER A 287 23.37 -27.49 -7.53
N SER A 288 24.08 -27.64 -8.64
CA SER A 288 25.05 -26.68 -9.19
C SER A 288 24.46 -25.79 -10.29
N ALA A 289 23.14 -25.82 -10.47
CA ALA A 289 22.47 -24.85 -11.33
C ALA A 289 22.67 -23.44 -10.76
N VAL A 290 22.91 -22.46 -11.65
CA VAL A 290 23.09 -21.06 -11.25
C VAL A 290 21.76 -20.49 -10.78
N VAL A 291 21.62 -20.30 -9.47
CA VAL A 291 20.44 -19.73 -8.80
C VAL A 291 20.79 -18.36 -8.23
N ARG A 292 19.82 -17.45 -8.21
CA ARG A 292 20.01 -16.06 -7.75
C ARG A 292 19.00 -15.72 -6.67
N ALA A 293 19.33 -14.78 -5.78
CA ALA A 293 18.40 -14.30 -4.77
C ALA A 293 17.07 -13.80 -5.35
N MET A 294 17.10 -13.17 -6.53
CA MET A 294 15.90 -12.72 -7.26
C MET A 294 14.99 -13.88 -7.70
N ASP A 295 15.54 -15.09 -7.88
CA ASP A 295 14.78 -16.27 -8.33
C ASP A 295 13.79 -16.73 -7.23
N TRP A 296 14.02 -16.38 -5.95
CA TRP A 296 13.09 -16.69 -4.86
C TRP A 296 11.73 -16.04 -5.04
N TYR A 297 11.66 -14.84 -5.64
CA TYR A 297 10.41 -14.09 -5.80
C TYR A 297 9.34 -14.89 -6.57
N PRO A 298 9.54 -15.26 -7.85
CA PRO A 298 8.55 -16.05 -8.58
C PRO A 298 8.46 -17.50 -8.08
N THR A 299 9.52 -18.04 -7.49
CA THR A 299 9.54 -19.44 -7.00
C THR A 299 8.64 -19.62 -5.78
N LEU A 300 8.77 -18.74 -4.78
CA LEU A 300 7.94 -18.79 -3.58
C LEU A 300 6.47 -18.47 -3.93
N ALA A 301 6.23 -17.52 -4.85
CA ALA A 301 4.91 -17.28 -5.39
C ALA A 301 4.30 -18.55 -6.02
N THR A 302 5.07 -19.32 -6.80
CA THR A 302 4.60 -20.60 -7.36
C THR A 302 4.28 -21.65 -6.30
N PHE A 303 5.10 -21.80 -5.26
CA PHE A 303 4.78 -22.71 -4.14
C PHE A 303 3.51 -22.28 -3.38
N ALA A 304 3.25 -20.98 -3.31
CA ALA A 304 2.04 -20.41 -2.73
C ALA A 304 0.81 -20.46 -3.67
N GLY A 305 0.99 -20.82 -4.95
CA GLY A 305 -0.08 -20.77 -5.95
C GLY A 305 -0.44 -19.35 -6.42
N ILE A 306 0.45 -18.38 -6.17
CA ILE A 306 0.27 -16.97 -6.49
C ILE A 306 0.86 -16.67 -7.88
N GLN A 307 0.07 -16.05 -8.75
CA GLN A 307 0.54 -15.54 -10.04
C GLN A 307 1.21 -14.17 -9.85
N VAL A 308 2.45 -14.03 -10.31
CA VAL A 308 3.16 -12.74 -10.30
C VAL A 308 2.49 -11.76 -11.29
N PRO A 309 2.06 -10.55 -10.83
CA PRO A 309 1.43 -9.54 -11.67
C PRO A 309 2.24 -9.16 -12.92
N GLU A 310 1.54 -8.82 -14.01
CA GLU A 310 2.16 -8.54 -15.32
C GLU A 310 2.51 -7.05 -15.53
N ASP A 311 2.13 -6.18 -14.59
CA ASP A 311 2.26 -4.73 -14.66
C ASP A 311 3.71 -4.22 -14.56
N ARG A 312 4.64 -5.10 -14.19
CA ARG A 312 6.06 -4.78 -14.02
C ARG A 312 6.99 -5.88 -14.48
N VAL A 313 8.20 -5.47 -14.83
CA VAL A 313 9.29 -6.39 -15.19
C VAL A 313 9.96 -6.93 -13.93
N ILE A 314 10.03 -8.26 -13.84
CA ILE A 314 10.72 -9.02 -12.79
C ILE A 314 11.86 -9.82 -13.45
N ASP A 315 13.02 -9.88 -12.80
CA ASP A 315 14.24 -10.51 -13.33
C ASP A 315 14.41 -11.97 -12.89
N GLY A 316 13.84 -12.30 -11.74
CA GLY A 316 13.86 -13.63 -11.15
C GLY A 316 13.21 -14.68 -12.06
N ARG A 317 13.77 -15.89 -12.02
CA ARG A 317 13.26 -17.06 -12.73
C ARG A 317 12.65 -18.02 -11.71
N ASP A 318 11.57 -18.68 -12.10
CA ASP A 318 10.97 -19.71 -11.27
C ASP A 318 11.81 -21.00 -11.32
N ILE A 319 12.39 -21.38 -10.18
CA ILE A 319 13.22 -22.57 -10.01
C ILE A 319 12.46 -23.72 -9.34
N SER A 320 11.14 -23.62 -9.15
CA SER A 320 10.37 -24.68 -8.48
C SER A 320 10.52 -26.07 -9.14
N PRO A 321 10.62 -26.24 -10.48
CA PRO A 321 10.85 -27.56 -11.07
C PRO A 321 12.23 -28.15 -10.71
N LEU A 322 13.25 -27.29 -10.57
CA LEU A 322 14.59 -27.70 -10.09
C LEU A 322 14.50 -28.19 -8.64
N LEU A 323 13.79 -27.45 -7.77
CA LEU A 323 13.64 -27.81 -6.36
C LEU A 323 12.80 -29.07 -6.16
N LYS A 324 11.86 -29.37 -7.08
CA LYS A 324 11.06 -30.61 -7.07
C LYS A 324 11.78 -31.82 -7.68
N GLY A 325 12.98 -31.65 -8.23
CA GLY A 325 13.72 -32.73 -8.89
C GLY A 325 13.17 -33.11 -10.28
N GLU A 326 12.33 -32.28 -10.88
CA GLU A 326 11.77 -32.48 -12.22
C GLU A 326 12.83 -32.20 -13.31
N THR A 327 13.89 -31.48 -12.96
CA THR A 327 15.03 -31.15 -13.83
C THR A 327 16.29 -30.89 -13.02
N THR A 328 17.45 -30.96 -13.68
CA THR A 328 18.77 -30.67 -13.09
C THR A 328 19.30 -29.28 -13.46
N VAL A 329 18.56 -28.52 -14.26
CA VAL A 329 18.89 -27.16 -14.68
C VAL A 329 17.71 -26.23 -14.43
N VAL A 330 17.93 -24.92 -14.33
CA VAL A 330 16.81 -23.96 -14.30
C VAL A 330 16.06 -24.04 -15.64
N PRO A 331 14.76 -24.38 -15.65
CA PRO A 331 13.99 -24.48 -16.89
C PRO A 331 14.03 -23.19 -17.70
N LEU A 332 14.10 -23.31 -19.02
CA LEU A 332 13.89 -22.18 -19.91
C LEU A 332 12.46 -21.63 -19.71
N PRO A 333 12.29 -20.29 -19.58
CA PRO A 333 10.98 -19.67 -19.39
C PRO A 333 9.91 -20.07 -20.40
N ALA A 334 10.32 -20.34 -21.65
CA ALA A 334 9.43 -20.72 -22.74
C ALA A 334 8.81 -22.13 -22.58
N MET A 335 9.36 -22.99 -21.72
CA MET A 335 8.82 -24.33 -21.48
C MET A 335 7.55 -24.33 -20.64
N LYS A 336 7.24 -23.22 -19.94
CA LYS A 336 6.05 -23.09 -19.08
C LYS A 336 5.91 -24.23 -18.06
N ALA A 337 7.03 -24.67 -17.49
CA ALA A 337 7.08 -25.79 -16.55
C ALA A 337 6.48 -25.49 -15.16
N SER A 338 6.10 -24.24 -14.91
CA SER A 338 5.57 -23.77 -13.63
C SER A 338 4.67 -22.55 -13.80
N LEU A 339 3.94 -22.17 -12.74
CA LEU A 339 2.96 -21.07 -12.74
C LEU A 339 3.59 -19.74 -13.20
N ASN A 340 4.81 -19.45 -12.72
CA ASN A 340 5.50 -18.20 -12.99
C ASN A 340 6.69 -18.36 -13.96
N ALA A 341 6.73 -19.46 -14.73
CA ALA A 341 7.81 -19.74 -15.68
C ALA A 341 8.02 -18.63 -16.72
N SER A 342 6.96 -17.95 -17.17
CA SER A 342 7.05 -16.90 -18.19
C SER A 342 7.45 -15.52 -17.67
N VAL A 343 7.59 -15.33 -16.36
CA VAL A 343 7.90 -14.02 -15.75
C VAL A 343 9.12 -13.34 -16.40
N PRO A 344 10.27 -14.02 -16.61
CA PRO A 344 11.42 -13.41 -17.29
C PRO A 344 11.17 -12.99 -18.74
N LEU A 345 10.14 -13.55 -19.41
CA LEU A 345 9.76 -13.17 -20.78
C LEU A 345 9.01 -11.83 -20.83
N ARG A 346 8.79 -11.17 -19.70
CA ARG A 346 8.26 -9.80 -19.66
C ARG A 346 9.35 -8.75 -19.87
N ARG A 347 10.63 -9.12 -19.67
CA ARG A 347 11.78 -8.29 -20.03
C ARG A 347 11.77 -8.01 -21.52
N HIS A 348 11.97 -6.75 -21.89
CA HIS A 348 12.00 -6.33 -23.28
C HIS A 348 13.10 -7.07 -24.04
N TRP A 349 12.79 -7.46 -25.28
CA TRP A 349 13.72 -8.21 -26.12
C TRP A 349 13.65 -7.72 -27.56
N ASN A 350 14.63 -6.91 -27.96
CA ASN A 350 14.84 -6.47 -29.33
C ASN A 350 16.32 -6.14 -29.56
N PRO A 351 17.23 -7.14 -29.52
CA PRO A 351 18.66 -6.90 -29.64
C PRO A 351 18.99 -6.23 -30.99
N PRO A 352 19.67 -5.08 -31.02
CA PRO A 352 19.95 -4.38 -32.27
C PRO A 352 21.15 -4.98 -33.01
N GLY A 353 21.14 -4.84 -34.34
CA GLY A 353 22.31 -5.08 -35.20
C GLY A 353 22.96 -6.44 -35.01
N GLU A 354 24.26 -6.44 -34.73
CA GLU A 354 25.05 -7.68 -34.61
C GLU A 354 24.61 -8.57 -33.43
N TRP A 355 24.04 -7.99 -32.37
CA TRP A 355 23.65 -8.74 -31.17
C TRP A 355 22.52 -9.72 -31.44
N ALA A 356 21.61 -9.41 -32.37
CA ALA A 356 20.48 -10.26 -32.75
C ALA A 356 20.93 -11.64 -33.26
N SER A 357 22.09 -11.69 -33.92
CA SER A 357 22.66 -12.93 -34.45
C SER A 357 23.52 -13.71 -33.44
N LEU A 358 24.00 -13.04 -32.39
CA LEU A 358 24.98 -13.59 -31.45
C LEU A 358 24.36 -14.07 -30.13
N ILE A 359 23.28 -13.42 -29.69
CA ILE A 359 22.67 -13.63 -28.38
C ILE A 359 21.18 -13.94 -28.59
N ASN A 360 20.75 -15.12 -28.16
CA ASN A 360 19.33 -15.43 -28.14
C ASN A 360 18.71 -15.12 -26.76
N ARG A 361 17.38 -15.03 -26.72
CA ARG A 361 16.63 -14.63 -25.53
C ARG A 361 16.82 -15.56 -24.34
N SER A 362 16.89 -16.87 -24.59
CA SER A 362 17.12 -17.88 -23.55
C SER A 362 18.48 -17.70 -22.89
N GLU A 363 19.54 -17.55 -23.70
CA GLU A 363 20.89 -17.32 -23.19
C GLU A 363 20.99 -16.03 -22.37
N TYR A 364 20.33 -14.96 -22.84
CA TYR A 364 20.27 -13.70 -22.11
C TYR A 364 19.54 -13.82 -20.76
N SER A 365 18.46 -14.62 -20.71
CA SER A 365 17.72 -14.89 -19.46
C SER A 365 18.57 -15.70 -18.47
N GLU A 366 19.44 -16.59 -18.96
CA GLU A 366 20.42 -17.34 -18.17
C GLU A 366 21.59 -16.49 -17.66
N ALA A 367 21.80 -15.28 -18.19
CA ALA A 367 22.93 -14.42 -17.80
C ALA A 367 22.69 -13.73 -16.45
N PHE A 368 23.74 -13.66 -15.62
CA PHE A 368 23.77 -12.96 -14.35
C PHE A 368 24.67 -11.73 -14.43
N PHE A 369 24.16 -10.57 -13.99
CA PHE A 369 24.80 -9.27 -14.13
C PHE A 369 25.29 -8.75 -12.77
N TYR A 370 26.60 -8.73 -12.57
CA TYR A 370 27.23 -8.35 -11.29
C TYR A 370 27.35 -6.84 -11.20
N HIS A 371 26.72 -6.25 -10.18
CA HIS A 371 26.89 -4.85 -9.84
C HIS A 371 27.77 -4.73 -8.59
N GLY A 372 28.73 -3.81 -8.61
CA GLY A 372 29.53 -3.46 -7.43
C GLY A 372 28.70 -2.72 -6.38
N SER A 373 29.30 -2.43 -5.22
CA SER A 373 28.63 -1.71 -4.13
C SER A 373 28.14 -0.30 -4.51
N GLU A 374 28.78 0.33 -5.48
CA GLU A 374 28.38 1.62 -6.07
C GLU A 374 27.41 1.46 -7.24
N GLY A 375 26.82 0.28 -7.42
CA GLY A 375 25.80 0.03 -8.44
C GLY A 375 26.32 -0.02 -9.88
N THR A 376 27.65 -0.07 -10.07
CA THR A 376 28.28 -0.15 -11.39
C THR A 376 28.31 -1.60 -11.88
N LEU A 377 27.80 -1.85 -13.10
CA LEU A 377 27.92 -3.14 -13.77
C LEU A 377 29.40 -3.49 -13.98
N SER A 378 29.87 -4.53 -13.30
CA SER A 378 31.29 -4.86 -13.20
C SER A 378 31.64 -6.19 -13.86
N ALA A 379 30.72 -7.14 -13.90
CA ALA A 379 30.90 -8.42 -14.57
C ALA A 379 29.59 -9.01 -15.10
N VAL A 380 29.71 -9.96 -16.03
CA VAL A 380 28.59 -10.77 -16.53
C VAL A 380 28.97 -12.24 -16.49
N ARG A 381 28.09 -13.10 -15.96
CA ARG A 381 28.22 -14.55 -16.02
C ARG A 381 27.17 -15.15 -16.93
N TRP A 382 27.59 -16.10 -17.75
CA TRP A 382 26.70 -17.00 -18.47
C TRP A 382 27.27 -18.42 -18.36
N ARG A 383 26.50 -19.31 -17.72
CA ARG A 383 26.94 -20.69 -17.41
C ARG A 383 28.25 -20.67 -16.62
N LYS A 384 29.28 -21.38 -17.08
CA LYS A 384 30.61 -21.42 -16.43
C LYS A 384 31.47 -20.17 -16.67
N TRP A 385 31.10 -19.32 -17.62
CA TRP A 385 31.91 -18.19 -18.05
C TRP A 385 31.55 -16.93 -17.28
N LYS A 386 32.54 -16.30 -16.64
CA LYS A 386 32.39 -14.98 -16.00
C LYS A 386 33.37 -13.99 -16.61
N LEU A 387 32.86 -12.88 -17.12
CA LEU A 387 33.64 -11.81 -17.72
C LEU A 387 33.59 -10.56 -16.82
N PHE A 388 34.74 -10.16 -16.27
CA PHE A 388 34.91 -8.82 -15.72
C PHE A 388 35.04 -7.80 -16.85
N LEU A 389 34.41 -6.63 -16.68
CA LEU A 389 34.38 -5.56 -17.69
C LEU A 389 35.46 -4.49 -17.45
N ASN A 390 35.76 -4.18 -16.19
CA ASN A 390 36.65 -3.09 -15.76
C ASN A 390 37.82 -3.64 -14.89
N PRO A 391 39.07 -3.11 -15.00
CA PRO A 391 39.53 -2.05 -15.92
C PRO A 391 39.74 -2.53 -17.37
N GLY A 392 39.57 -3.83 -17.64
CA GLY A 392 39.49 -4.39 -18.98
C GLY A 392 38.92 -5.80 -18.97
N PRO A 393 38.51 -6.34 -20.13
CA PRO A 393 37.87 -7.66 -20.21
C PRO A 393 38.76 -8.79 -19.68
N GLN A 394 38.35 -9.46 -18.59
CA GLN A 394 39.01 -10.66 -18.06
C GLN A 394 37.99 -11.79 -17.91
N LEU A 395 38.19 -12.87 -18.67
CA LEU A 395 37.29 -14.02 -18.69
C LEU A 395 37.83 -15.13 -17.79
N TYR A 396 36.96 -15.73 -16.99
CA TYR A 396 37.27 -16.88 -16.12
C TYR A 396 36.34 -18.06 -16.42
N ASP A 397 36.84 -19.29 -16.29
CA ASP A 397 36.06 -20.52 -16.31
C ASP A 397 35.83 -21.02 -14.87
N LEU A 398 34.69 -20.65 -14.30
CA LEU A 398 34.36 -20.94 -12.90
C LEU A 398 34.21 -22.44 -12.61
N SER A 399 34.04 -23.28 -13.62
CA SER A 399 33.98 -24.74 -13.43
C SER A 399 35.34 -25.35 -13.08
N ASN A 400 36.42 -24.73 -13.55
CA ASN A 400 37.79 -25.19 -13.33
C ASN A 400 38.57 -24.29 -12.35
N ASP A 401 38.18 -23.02 -12.25
CA ASP A 401 38.84 -21.99 -11.45
C ASP A 401 37.82 -21.11 -10.70
N PRO A 402 37.14 -21.66 -9.66
CA PRO A 402 36.22 -20.89 -8.83
C PRO A 402 36.92 -19.78 -8.02
N GLY A 403 38.25 -19.84 -7.91
CA GLY A 403 39.07 -18.80 -7.28
C GLY A 403 39.38 -17.62 -8.20
N GLU A 404 38.97 -17.64 -9.47
CA GLU A 404 39.17 -16.54 -10.42
C GLU A 404 40.64 -16.08 -10.47
N THR A 405 41.54 -17.05 -10.53
CA THR A 405 42.99 -16.89 -10.46
C THR A 405 43.62 -16.72 -11.84
N THR A 406 43.11 -17.43 -12.85
CA THR A 406 43.72 -17.54 -14.17
C THR A 406 42.75 -17.13 -15.27
N PRO A 407 42.92 -15.93 -15.87
CA PRO A 407 42.11 -15.52 -17.01
C PRO A 407 42.35 -16.43 -18.21
N VAL A 408 41.27 -16.74 -18.94
CA VAL A 408 41.29 -17.55 -20.16
C VAL A 408 40.99 -16.70 -21.40
N ARG A 409 41.38 -17.18 -22.58
CA ARG A 409 41.10 -16.52 -23.85
C ARG A 409 40.04 -17.30 -24.64
N ALA A 410 38.88 -16.69 -24.84
CA ALA A 410 37.83 -17.17 -25.74
C ALA A 410 37.12 -15.97 -26.36
N ALA A 411 37.57 -15.54 -27.54
CA ALA A 411 37.18 -14.26 -28.13
C ALA A 411 35.68 -14.17 -28.46
N ASP A 412 35.09 -15.27 -28.91
CA ASP A 412 33.67 -15.47 -29.16
C ASP A 412 32.84 -15.33 -27.88
N ILE A 413 33.27 -15.95 -26.78
CA ILE A 413 32.61 -15.85 -25.47
C ILE A 413 32.73 -14.43 -24.91
N ILE A 414 33.92 -13.82 -24.98
CA ILE A 414 34.13 -12.44 -24.55
C ILE A 414 33.20 -11.50 -25.33
N ARG A 415 33.11 -11.66 -26.66
CA ARG A 415 32.22 -10.86 -27.51
C ARG A 415 30.75 -11.03 -27.09
N LYS A 416 30.31 -12.27 -26.88
CA LYS A 416 28.93 -12.58 -26.45
C LYS A 416 28.61 -11.92 -25.11
N LEU A 417 29.46 -12.10 -24.10
CA LEU A 417 29.24 -11.54 -22.75
C LEU A 417 29.28 -10.01 -22.72
N ARG A 418 30.15 -9.38 -23.53
CA ARG A 418 30.14 -7.92 -23.71
C ARG A 418 28.85 -7.44 -24.35
N GLY A 419 28.36 -8.14 -25.38
CA GLY A 419 27.05 -7.84 -25.99
C GLY A 419 25.91 -7.95 -24.98
N MET A 420 25.90 -9.00 -24.15
CA MET A 420 24.91 -9.15 -23.07
C MET A 420 24.97 -7.98 -22.07
N ALA A 421 26.18 -7.52 -21.70
CA ALA A 421 26.35 -6.36 -20.82
C ALA A 421 25.75 -5.09 -21.42
N ILE A 422 25.98 -4.85 -22.73
CA ILE A 422 25.44 -3.70 -23.45
C ILE A 422 23.91 -3.77 -23.50
N LEU A 423 23.33 -4.91 -23.88
CA LEU A 423 21.88 -5.12 -23.91
C LEU A 423 21.25 -4.88 -22.52
N PHE A 424 21.93 -5.32 -21.46
CA PHE A 424 21.47 -5.07 -20.09
C PHE A 424 21.52 -3.60 -19.70
N GLN A 425 22.57 -2.87 -20.09
CA GLN A 425 22.63 -1.43 -19.84
C GLN A 425 21.52 -0.67 -20.60
N GLU A 426 21.26 -1.03 -21.86
CA GLU A 426 20.14 -0.48 -22.64
C GLU A 426 18.79 -0.78 -21.99
N GLU A 427 18.60 -2.01 -21.50
CA GLU A 427 17.40 -2.40 -20.74
C GLU A 427 17.24 -1.56 -19.47
N MET A 428 18.30 -1.40 -18.68
CA MET A 428 18.29 -0.59 -17.46
C MET A 428 18.07 0.90 -17.73
N GLN A 429 18.46 1.43 -18.89
CA GLN A 429 18.15 2.82 -19.26
C GLN A 429 16.66 3.06 -19.52
N ARG A 430 15.92 2.03 -19.95
CA ARG A 430 14.49 2.14 -20.26
C ARG A 430 13.60 1.68 -19.11
N ASP A 431 13.94 0.56 -18.48
CA ASP A 431 13.03 -0.20 -17.62
C ASP A 431 13.39 -0.07 -16.12
N ALA A 432 14.42 0.72 -15.77
CA ALA A 432 14.72 1.01 -14.38
C ALA A 432 13.72 2.01 -13.78
N ARG A 433 13.34 1.74 -12.55
CA ARG A 433 12.42 2.50 -11.72
C ARG A 433 13.23 3.27 -10.65
N PRO A 434 12.73 4.43 -10.20
CA PRO A 434 13.45 5.27 -9.26
C PRO A 434 13.50 4.65 -7.86
N ALA A 435 14.45 5.09 -7.03
CA ALA A 435 14.40 4.86 -5.59
C ALA A 435 13.32 5.76 -4.96
N GLY A 436 12.81 5.36 -3.80
CA GLY A 436 12.00 6.25 -2.96
C GLY A 436 12.88 7.33 -2.33
N TYR A 437 12.35 8.54 -2.17
CA TYR A 437 13.01 9.61 -1.42
C TYR A 437 12.03 10.26 -0.44
N VAL A 438 12.45 10.53 0.78
CA VAL A 438 11.75 11.44 1.70
C VAL A 438 12.21 12.87 1.44
N SER A 439 11.41 13.82 1.88
CA SER A 439 11.79 15.23 1.84
C SER A 439 12.36 15.60 3.18
N VAL A 440 13.58 16.13 3.19
CA VAL A 440 14.23 16.58 4.42
C VAL A 440 13.42 17.75 4.97
N PRO A 441 12.85 17.65 6.18
CA PRO A 441 12.12 18.76 6.78
C PRO A 441 13.04 19.97 6.94
N ARG A 442 12.53 21.19 6.72
CA ARG A 442 13.29 22.41 6.97
C ARG A 442 13.75 22.48 8.44
N PRO A 443 14.94 23.03 8.74
CA PRO A 443 15.39 23.23 10.11
C PRO A 443 14.45 24.09 10.96
N ASP A 444 13.71 25.03 10.33
CA ASP A 444 12.71 25.87 11.00
C ASP A 444 11.35 25.17 11.15
N GLY A 445 11.23 23.94 10.67
CA GLY A 445 10.03 23.11 10.67
C GLY A 445 8.88 23.67 9.84
N ARG A 446 9.09 24.70 9.00
CA ARG A 446 8.01 25.27 8.18
C ARG A 446 7.58 24.28 7.11
N THR A 447 6.28 24.27 6.84
CA THR A 447 5.69 23.47 5.76
C THR A 447 6.32 23.85 4.41
N GLU A 448 6.79 22.84 3.69
CA GLU A 448 7.30 22.95 2.32
C GLU A 448 6.80 21.77 1.49
N ILE A 449 6.28 22.06 0.30
CA ILE A 449 6.03 21.03 -0.70
C ILE A 449 7.32 20.77 -1.47
N PRO A 450 7.77 19.51 -1.59
CA PRO A 450 9.04 19.19 -2.22
C PRO A 450 9.09 19.66 -3.68
N ALA A 451 10.24 20.15 -4.15
CA ALA A 451 10.39 20.63 -5.53
C ALA A 451 9.97 19.59 -6.58
N ARG A 452 10.38 18.32 -6.39
CA ARG A 452 9.97 17.20 -7.26
C ARG A 452 8.44 17.03 -7.31
N THR A 453 7.76 17.27 -6.19
CA THR A 453 6.30 17.17 -6.11
C THR A 453 5.69 18.30 -6.93
N LEU A 454 6.18 19.53 -6.76
CA LEU A 454 5.71 20.67 -7.57
C LEU A 454 5.95 20.45 -9.07
N GLU A 455 7.11 19.92 -9.45
CA GLU A 455 7.45 19.57 -10.84
C GLU A 455 6.53 18.49 -11.42
N ALA A 456 5.99 17.60 -10.58
CA ALA A 456 5.05 16.56 -10.96
C ALA A 456 3.59 17.05 -11.11
N LEU A 457 3.29 18.32 -10.80
CA LEU A 457 1.94 18.89 -10.90
C LEU A 457 1.80 19.78 -12.16
N ASN A 458 0.65 19.68 -12.82
CA ASN A 458 0.14 20.70 -13.71
C ASN A 458 -0.63 21.73 -12.88
N SER A 459 -0.19 22.99 -12.92
CA SER A 459 -0.77 24.08 -12.14
C SER A 459 -1.40 25.13 -13.05
N GLN A 460 -2.67 25.44 -12.85
CA GLN A 460 -3.36 26.56 -13.49
C GLN A 460 -3.74 27.59 -12.43
N LEU A 461 -3.03 28.72 -12.44
CA LEU A 461 -3.18 29.77 -11.43
C LEU A 461 -4.12 30.86 -11.92
N ASN A 462 -4.78 31.56 -10.99
CA ASN A 462 -5.62 32.72 -11.24
C ASN A 462 -6.82 32.42 -12.17
N VAL A 463 -7.38 31.22 -12.10
CA VAL A 463 -8.56 30.83 -12.87
C VAL A 463 -9.76 31.55 -12.31
N THR A 464 -10.38 32.44 -13.09
CA THR A 464 -11.60 33.13 -12.66
C THR A 464 -12.77 32.15 -12.62
N TYR A 465 -13.41 32.01 -11.46
CA TYR A 465 -14.56 31.11 -11.30
C TYR A 465 -15.89 31.85 -11.10
N ALA A 466 -15.86 33.10 -10.65
CA ALA A 466 -17.05 33.95 -10.52
C ALA A 466 -16.70 35.44 -10.61
N ARG A 467 -17.68 36.27 -10.98
CA ARG A 467 -17.58 37.74 -10.97
C ARG A 467 -18.84 38.33 -10.36
N TYR A 468 -18.65 39.29 -9.44
CA TYR A 468 -19.72 40.03 -8.79
C TYR A 468 -19.42 41.53 -8.89
N GLY A 469 -20.02 42.20 -9.87
CA GLY A 469 -19.63 43.57 -10.23
C GLY A 469 -18.15 43.62 -10.64
N ASP A 470 -17.39 44.52 -10.04
CA ASP A 470 -15.94 44.65 -10.28
C ASP A 470 -15.10 43.60 -9.52
N ARG A 471 -15.70 42.83 -8.62
CA ARG A 471 -15.00 41.80 -7.86
C ARG A 471 -14.89 40.51 -8.68
N THR A 472 -13.66 40.15 -9.05
CA THR A 472 -13.32 38.86 -9.68
C THR A 472 -12.86 37.86 -8.62
N LEU A 473 -13.46 36.68 -8.58
CA LEU A 473 -13.05 35.58 -7.71
C LEU A 473 -12.28 34.54 -8.52
N GLU A 474 -11.15 34.14 -7.95
CA GLU A 474 -10.16 33.31 -8.63
C GLU A 474 -9.84 32.06 -7.81
N MET A 475 -9.41 31.01 -8.50
CA MET A 475 -8.92 29.76 -7.93
C MET A 475 -7.59 29.34 -8.57
N ASP A 476 -6.79 28.58 -7.83
CA ASP A 476 -5.60 27.91 -8.35
C ASP A 476 -5.84 26.40 -8.36
N ILE A 477 -5.73 25.76 -9.53
CA ILE A 477 -6.04 24.35 -9.75
C ILE A 477 -4.74 23.56 -9.94
N TYR A 478 -4.57 22.49 -9.17
CA TYR A 478 -3.42 21.59 -9.20
C TYR A 478 -3.88 20.18 -9.56
N ARG A 479 -3.22 19.59 -10.57
CA ARG A 479 -3.49 18.21 -11.02
C ARG A 479 -2.17 17.43 -11.20
N PRO A 480 -2.07 16.18 -10.74
CA PRO A 480 -0.90 15.34 -11.01
C PRO A 480 -0.71 15.06 -12.52
N LYS A 481 0.54 15.17 -13.02
CA LYS A 481 0.87 14.95 -14.44
C LYS A 481 0.80 13.48 -14.86
N ALA A 482 1.14 12.56 -13.96
CA ALA A 482 1.25 11.12 -14.25
C ALA A 482 -0.11 10.42 -14.34
N GLU A 483 -1.17 11.00 -13.76
CA GLU A 483 -2.48 10.36 -13.65
C GLU A 483 -3.37 10.59 -14.87
N TRP A 484 -3.84 9.51 -15.47
CA TRP A 484 -4.77 9.53 -16.61
C TRP A 484 -6.24 9.49 -16.16
N GLY A 485 -7.13 10.04 -16.99
CA GLY A 485 -8.58 9.98 -16.75
C GLY A 485 -9.11 10.99 -15.73
N LYS A 486 -10.36 10.78 -15.30
CA LYS A 486 -11.07 11.67 -14.36
C LYS A 486 -10.71 11.34 -12.91
N LEU A 487 -10.30 12.33 -12.14
CA LEU A 487 -9.92 12.21 -10.74
C LEU A 487 -10.95 12.91 -9.84
N PRO A 488 -11.18 12.45 -8.60
CA PRO A 488 -11.96 13.23 -7.64
C PRO A 488 -11.31 14.58 -7.39
N ALA A 489 -12.13 15.60 -7.11
CA ALA A 489 -11.66 16.95 -6.84
C ALA A 489 -11.85 17.35 -5.37
N VAL A 490 -11.01 18.25 -4.87
CA VAL A 490 -11.12 18.82 -3.52
C VAL A 490 -10.96 20.34 -3.57
N VAL A 491 -11.96 21.06 -3.05
CA VAL A 491 -11.91 22.52 -2.89
C VAL A 491 -11.26 22.88 -1.55
N CYS A 492 -10.14 23.60 -1.59
CA CYS A 492 -9.40 24.07 -0.42
C CYS A 492 -9.80 25.51 -0.07
N ILE A 493 -10.50 25.68 1.06
CA ILE A 493 -11.06 26.96 1.51
C ILE A 493 -10.18 27.56 2.60
N HIS A 494 -9.69 28.78 2.40
CA HIS A 494 -8.76 29.40 3.35
C HIS A 494 -9.43 29.92 4.62
N GLY A 495 -8.69 29.87 5.72
CA GLY A 495 -9.06 30.51 7.00
C GLY A 495 -8.85 32.03 7.02
N GLY A 496 -8.65 32.59 8.22
CA GLY A 496 -8.45 34.03 8.43
C GLY A 496 -9.62 34.76 9.08
N GLY A 497 -10.51 34.02 9.77
CA GLY A 497 -11.65 34.59 10.49
C GLY A 497 -12.63 35.32 9.59
N TRP A 498 -12.85 34.86 8.35
CA TRP A 498 -13.69 35.47 7.31
C TRP A 498 -13.28 36.89 6.87
N ALA A 499 -12.44 37.59 7.62
CA ALA A 499 -12.04 38.99 7.40
C ALA A 499 -10.68 39.11 6.71
N ASN A 500 -9.86 38.06 6.75
CA ASN A 500 -8.53 38.00 6.17
C ASN A 500 -8.31 36.68 5.41
N GLY A 501 -7.16 36.57 4.75
CA GLY A 501 -6.73 35.37 4.05
C GLY A 501 -6.80 35.51 2.54
N ASN A 502 -6.24 34.52 1.85
CA ASN A 502 -6.27 34.43 0.40
C ASN A 502 -6.04 32.97 -0.03
N ARG A 503 -6.32 32.66 -1.30
CA ARG A 503 -6.17 31.31 -1.86
C ARG A 503 -4.75 30.75 -1.77
N SER A 504 -3.71 31.60 -1.86
CA SER A 504 -2.32 31.14 -1.87
C SER A 504 -1.86 30.65 -0.49
N SER A 505 -2.53 31.08 0.59
CA SER A 505 -2.26 30.57 1.95
C SER A 505 -2.51 29.05 2.11
N HIS A 506 -3.31 28.44 1.23
CA HIS A 506 -3.62 27.01 1.24
C HIS A 506 -3.03 26.27 0.02
N ALA A 507 -2.10 26.90 -0.71
CA ALA A 507 -1.45 26.29 -1.87
C ALA A 507 -0.74 24.99 -1.51
N ALA A 508 0.01 24.96 -0.40
CA ALA A 508 0.71 23.75 0.06
C ALA A 508 -0.27 22.59 0.31
N MET A 509 -1.42 22.87 0.92
CA MET A 509 -2.47 21.87 1.17
C MET A 509 -3.03 21.31 -0.15
N ALA A 510 -3.37 22.17 -1.11
CA ALA A 510 -3.87 21.73 -2.40
C ALA A 510 -2.82 20.96 -3.20
N GLN A 511 -1.56 21.40 -3.21
CA GLN A 511 -0.45 20.70 -3.85
C GLN A 511 -0.21 19.32 -3.22
N GLY A 512 -0.26 19.24 -1.89
CA GLY A 512 -0.10 18.00 -1.13
C GLY A 512 -1.22 16.98 -1.39
N LEU A 513 -2.45 17.44 -1.59
CA LEU A 513 -3.55 16.60 -2.06
C LEU A 513 -3.37 16.21 -3.52
N ALA A 514 -3.01 17.13 -4.41
CA ALA A 514 -2.80 16.81 -5.82
C ALA A 514 -1.73 15.73 -6.01
N ALA A 515 -0.67 15.78 -5.20
CA ALA A 515 0.37 14.75 -5.14
C ALA A 515 -0.14 13.36 -4.70
N ARG A 516 -1.28 13.32 -3.98
CA ARG A 516 -1.97 12.10 -3.56
C ARG A 516 -3.07 11.67 -4.53
N GLY A 517 -3.11 12.22 -5.74
CA GLY A 517 -3.99 11.76 -6.82
C GLY A 517 -5.40 12.39 -6.83
N TYR A 518 -5.53 13.66 -6.43
CA TYR A 518 -6.76 14.45 -6.56
C TYR A 518 -6.54 15.61 -7.54
N VAL A 519 -7.63 16.20 -8.05
CA VAL A 519 -7.58 17.58 -8.57
C VAL A 519 -7.91 18.52 -7.41
N ALA A 520 -6.95 19.31 -6.95
CA ALA A 520 -7.16 20.20 -5.81
C ALA A 520 -7.23 21.66 -6.26
N ALA A 521 -8.19 22.43 -5.74
CA ALA A 521 -8.38 23.83 -6.11
C ALA A 521 -8.43 24.73 -4.87
N THR A 522 -7.53 25.71 -4.75
CA THR A 522 -7.65 26.77 -3.72
C THR A 522 -8.54 27.87 -4.23
N ILE A 523 -9.40 28.44 -3.39
CA ILE A 523 -10.36 29.48 -3.81
C ILE A 523 -10.19 30.76 -3.01
N SER A 524 -10.37 31.92 -3.66
CA SER A 524 -10.66 33.18 -2.97
C SER A 524 -12.18 33.29 -2.77
N TYR A 525 -12.65 33.78 -1.62
CA TYR A 525 -14.05 34.19 -1.42
C TYR A 525 -14.11 35.65 -0.96
N ARG A 526 -15.26 36.31 -1.07
CA ARG A 526 -15.46 37.67 -0.57
C ARG A 526 -15.36 37.69 0.95
N LEU A 527 -14.38 38.42 1.47
CA LEU A 527 -14.16 38.58 2.90
C LEU A 527 -15.27 39.43 3.53
N SER A 528 -15.43 39.36 4.85
CA SER A 528 -16.46 40.10 5.60
C SER A 528 -16.34 41.62 5.49
N GLY A 529 -15.16 42.14 5.13
CA GLY A 529 -14.97 43.56 4.80
C GLY A 529 -15.42 43.94 3.38
N GLU A 530 -15.59 42.97 2.50
CA GLU A 530 -16.10 43.14 1.13
C GLU A 530 -17.63 42.97 1.08
N ALA A 531 -18.15 41.92 1.74
CA ALA A 531 -19.57 41.64 1.83
C ALA A 531 -19.90 40.82 3.10
N PRO A 532 -21.05 41.06 3.76
CA PRO A 532 -21.47 40.23 4.89
C PRO A 532 -21.91 38.84 4.42
N PHE A 533 -22.06 37.92 5.37
CA PHE A 533 -22.74 36.64 5.15
C PHE A 533 -24.14 36.86 4.51
N PRO A 534 -24.58 36.04 3.52
CA PRO A 534 -24.03 34.75 3.06
C PRO A 534 -23.05 34.81 1.87
N ALA A 535 -22.47 35.96 1.54
CA ALA A 535 -21.63 36.10 0.35
C ALA A 535 -20.48 35.06 0.26
N ALA A 536 -19.81 34.78 1.38
CA ALA A 536 -18.70 33.84 1.41
C ALA A 536 -19.10 32.40 1.04
N ILE A 537 -20.26 31.91 1.51
CA ILE A 537 -20.72 30.55 1.19
C ILE A 537 -21.27 30.47 -0.24
N HIS A 538 -21.90 31.53 -0.74
CA HIS A 538 -22.27 31.65 -2.16
C HIS A 538 -21.05 31.49 -3.07
N ASP A 539 -19.92 32.08 -2.67
CA ASP A 539 -18.66 32.01 -3.41
C ASP A 539 -18.06 30.59 -3.39
N CYS A 540 -18.07 29.91 -2.24
CA CYS A 540 -17.65 28.52 -2.14
C CYS A 540 -18.49 27.59 -3.03
N LYS A 541 -19.81 27.77 -3.05
CA LYS A 541 -20.72 27.01 -3.92
C LYS A 541 -20.48 27.28 -5.40
N ALA A 542 -20.26 28.55 -5.78
CA ALA A 542 -19.91 28.92 -7.14
C ALA A 542 -18.61 28.24 -7.61
N ALA A 543 -17.63 28.06 -6.72
CA ALA A 543 -16.40 27.33 -7.04
C ALA A 543 -16.65 25.84 -7.31
N VAL A 544 -17.49 25.17 -6.51
CA VAL A 544 -17.87 23.76 -6.75
C VAL A 544 -18.58 23.62 -8.11
N ARG A 545 -19.53 24.51 -8.39
CA ARG A 545 -20.25 24.55 -9.68
C ARG A 545 -19.30 24.77 -10.86
N PHE A 546 -18.33 25.68 -10.72
CA PHE A 546 -17.32 25.92 -11.73
C PHE A 546 -16.49 24.66 -12.04
N LEU A 547 -16.00 23.95 -11.01
CA LEU A 547 -15.24 22.71 -11.21
C LEU A 547 -16.08 21.63 -11.88
N ARG A 548 -17.37 21.54 -11.53
CA ARG A 548 -18.32 20.61 -12.14
C ARG A 548 -18.60 20.94 -13.61
N ALA A 549 -18.79 22.22 -13.92
CA ALA A 549 -19.02 22.72 -15.28
C ALA A 549 -17.81 22.50 -16.21
N HIS A 550 -16.59 22.56 -15.66
CA HIS A 550 -15.34 22.39 -16.39
C HIS A 550 -14.66 21.04 -16.12
N ALA A 551 -15.44 20.03 -15.71
CA ALA A 551 -14.87 18.77 -15.25
C ALA A 551 -14.04 18.07 -16.34
N GLU A 552 -14.48 18.14 -17.60
CA GLU A 552 -13.73 17.58 -18.73
C GLU A 552 -12.39 18.28 -18.94
N GLN A 553 -12.36 19.62 -18.88
CA GLN A 553 -11.16 20.43 -19.09
C GLN A 553 -10.07 20.13 -18.04
N TYR A 554 -10.47 19.93 -16.78
CA TYR A 554 -9.54 19.72 -15.66
C TYR A 554 -9.35 18.24 -15.30
N GLY A 555 -9.98 17.32 -16.03
CA GLY A 555 -9.95 15.89 -15.74
C GLY A 555 -10.55 15.55 -14.38
N ILE A 556 -11.64 16.22 -14.01
CA ILE A 556 -12.36 16.02 -12.76
C ILE A 556 -13.48 15.01 -12.97
N ASP A 557 -13.71 14.17 -11.95
CA ASP A 557 -14.94 13.42 -11.82
C ASP A 557 -16.01 14.32 -11.15
N ALA A 558 -16.98 14.76 -11.95
CA ALA A 558 -18.02 15.71 -11.57
C ALA A 558 -18.91 15.23 -10.41
N ASP A 559 -18.96 13.91 -10.19
CA ASP A 559 -19.77 13.27 -9.14
C ASP A 559 -18.96 13.01 -7.86
N ARG A 560 -17.67 13.38 -7.83
CA ARG A 560 -16.76 13.11 -6.72
C ARG A 560 -15.96 14.36 -6.37
N ILE A 561 -16.65 15.37 -5.85
CA ILE A 561 -16.06 16.64 -5.41
C ILE A 561 -16.20 16.74 -3.89
N GLY A 562 -15.10 16.88 -3.17
CA GLY A 562 -15.08 17.19 -1.74
C GLY A 562 -14.59 18.61 -1.43
N ALA A 563 -14.57 18.97 -0.15
CA ALA A 563 -14.00 20.23 0.32
C ALA A 563 -13.21 20.05 1.63
N MET A 564 -12.22 20.91 1.84
CA MET A 564 -11.48 21.01 3.09
C MET A 564 -11.08 22.46 3.40
N GLY A 565 -10.92 22.79 4.68
CA GLY A 565 -10.48 24.13 5.07
C GLY A 565 -10.20 24.26 6.57
N LEU A 566 -9.40 25.26 6.95
CA LEU A 566 -9.04 25.56 8.35
C LEU A 566 -9.81 26.77 8.88
N SER A 567 -10.20 26.74 10.16
CA SER A 567 -10.77 27.88 10.88
C SER A 567 -12.06 28.38 10.22
N ALA A 568 -12.13 29.65 9.80
CA ALA A 568 -13.21 30.18 8.98
C ALA A 568 -13.48 29.36 7.69
N GLY A 569 -12.42 28.81 7.07
CA GLY A 569 -12.54 27.91 5.94
C GLY A 569 -13.08 26.53 6.33
N GLY A 570 -12.80 26.08 7.55
CA GLY A 570 -13.39 24.87 8.14
C GLY A 570 -14.89 25.04 8.39
N HIS A 571 -15.30 26.17 8.95
CA HIS A 571 -16.71 26.55 9.06
C HIS A 571 -17.40 26.55 7.70
N LEU A 572 -16.83 27.24 6.69
CA LEU A 572 -17.41 27.28 5.34
C LEU A 572 -17.42 25.89 4.67
N THR A 573 -16.46 25.01 4.98
CA THR A 573 -16.45 23.62 4.51
C THR A 573 -17.61 22.82 5.11
N ALA A 574 -17.84 22.92 6.42
CA ALA A 574 -18.97 22.25 7.07
C ALA A 574 -20.31 22.83 6.60
N LEU A 575 -20.40 24.15 6.39
CA LEU A 575 -21.62 24.77 5.86
C LEU A 575 -21.86 24.36 4.41
N LEU A 576 -20.81 24.25 3.59
CA LEU A 576 -20.92 23.77 2.20
C LEU A 576 -21.42 22.32 2.14
N ALA A 577 -21.03 21.49 3.10
CA ALA A 577 -21.48 20.11 3.20
C ALA A 577 -22.99 20.00 3.45
N THR A 578 -23.52 20.86 4.33
CA THR A 578 -24.88 20.76 4.89
C THR A 578 -25.91 21.67 4.23
N SER A 579 -25.47 22.66 3.45
CA SER A 579 -26.37 23.67 2.88
C SER A 579 -26.79 23.41 1.44
N ALA A 580 -26.54 22.21 0.88
CA ALA A 580 -26.89 21.92 -0.50
C ALA A 580 -28.43 21.93 -0.69
N GLY A 581 -28.93 22.84 -1.52
CA GLY A 581 -30.36 23.01 -1.74
C GLY A 581 -31.06 23.95 -0.75
N VAL A 582 -30.34 24.53 0.21
CA VAL A 582 -30.88 25.60 1.07
C VAL A 582 -30.94 26.90 0.26
N GLU A 583 -32.16 27.35 -0.07
CA GLU A 583 -32.42 28.41 -1.05
C GLU A 583 -31.64 29.69 -0.77
N GLU A 584 -31.60 30.13 0.49
CA GLU A 584 -30.93 31.34 0.96
C GLU A 584 -29.39 31.24 0.83
N LEU A 585 -28.85 30.02 0.83
CA LEU A 585 -27.41 29.75 0.83
C LEU A 585 -26.88 29.32 -0.54
N GLU A 586 -27.73 29.01 -1.52
CA GLU A 586 -27.26 28.53 -2.83
C GLU A 586 -26.52 29.59 -3.64
N GLY A 587 -26.94 30.86 -3.57
CA GLY A 587 -26.38 31.94 -4.37
C GLY A 587 -26.57 31.77 -5.88
N GLN A 588 -26.39 32.86 -6.64
CA GLN A 588 -26.62 32.90 -8.10
C GLN A 588 -25.35 33.01 -8.94
N GLY A 589 -24.17 33.05 -8.31
CA GLY A 589 -22.90 33.18 -9.04
C GLY A 589 -22.38 31.85 -9.57
N GLY A 590 -21.70 31.92 -10.72
CA GLY A 590 -20.90 30.85 -11.30
C GLY A 590 -21.68 29.56 -11.60
N HIS A 591 -22.11 29.39 -12.85
CA HIS A 591 -22.66 28.12 -13.35
C HIS A 591 -23.81 27.54 -12.51
N SER A 592 -24.82 28.36 -12.20
CA SER A 592 -25.95 27.99 -11.32
C SER A 592 -26.80 26.83 -11.84
N GLU A 593 -26.65 26.44 -13.10
CA GLU A 593 -27.22 25.25 -13.70
C GLU A 593 -26.60 23.93 -13.18
N PHE A 594 -25.44 23.99 -12.52
CA PHE A 594 -24.80 22.84 -11.90
C PHE A 594 -25.07 22.80 -10.39
N SER A 595 -25.14 21.59 -9.83
CA SER A 595 -25.26 21.40 -8.38
C SER A 595 -24.07 22.04 -7.64
N SER A 596 -24.30 22.51 -6.41
CA SER A 596 -23.24 22.94 -5.48
C SER A 596 -22.88 21.86 -4.44
N ALA A 597 -23.57 20.71 -4.46
CA ALA A 597 -23.39 19.63 -3.49
C ALA A 597 -21.99 18.99 -3.62
N ILE A 598 -21.37 18.70 -2.48
CA ILE A 598 -20.12 17.97 -2.35
C ILE A 598 -20.37 16.55 -1.79
N GLN A 599 -19.42 15.65 -1.94
CA GLN A 599 -19.53 14.24 -1.58
C GLN A 599 -18.72 13.84 -0.36
N ALA A 600 -17.83 14.72 0.13
CA ALA A 600 -17.07 14.54 1.35
C ALA A 600 -16.57 15.90 1.87
N ALA A 601 -16.49 16.07 3.19
CA ALA A 601 -15.99 17.28 3.81
C ALA A 601 -14.94 17.00 4.88
N VAL A 602 -13.88 17.82 4.92
CA VAL A 602 -12.85 17.82 5.98
C VAL A 602 -12.77 19.20 6.63
N PRO A 603 -13.69 19.53 7.56
CA PRO A 603 -13.63 20.78 8.31
C PRO A 603 -12.51 20.71 9.35
N MET A 604 -11.63 21.71 9.39
CA MET A 604 -10.52 21.74 10.35
C MET A 604 -10.60 22.97 11.26
N GLY A 605 -10.42 22.78 12.58
CA GLY A 605 -10.55 23.86 13.56
C GLY A 605 -11.88 24.63 13.41
N ALA A 606 -12.97 23.92 13.11
CA ALA A 606 -14.19 24.49 12.57
C ALA A 606 -15.24 24.77 13.66
N GLN A 607 -15.95 25.89 13.56
CA GLN A 607 -17.17 26.10 14.32
C GLN A 607 -18.37 25.61 13.52
N THR A 608 -19.24 24.81 14.14
CA THR A 608 -20.46 24.24 13.52
C THR A 608 -21.75 24.74 14.16
N ASP A 609 -21.69 25.23 15.41
CA ASP A 609 -22.80 25.88 16.10
C ASP A 609 -22.43 27.30 16.55
N LEU A 610 -22.96 28.30 15.83
CA LEU A 610 -22.83 29.71 16.16
C LEU A 610 -23.95 30.21 17.10
N LEU A 611 -24.89 29.36 17.52
CA LEU A 611 -25.90 29.69 18.53
C LEU A 611 -25.45 29.33 19.96
N SER A 612 -24.33 28.62 20.11
CA SER A 612 -23.70 28.24 21.37
C SER A 612 -23.56 29.39 22.37
N GLU A 613 -23.60 29.05 23.67
CA GLU A 613 -23.41 30.02 24.76
C GLU A 613 -22.07 30.75 24.64
N ARG A 614 -21.00 30.02 24.29
CA ARG A 614 -19.69 30.61 23.98
C ARG A 614 -19.77 31.69 22.89
N THR A 615 -20.49 31.43 21.80
CA THR A 615 -20.65 32.41 20.71
C THR A 615 -21.50 33.60 21.14
N ARG A 616 -22.49 33.38 22.01
CA ARG A 616 -23.27 34.47 22.63
C ARG A 616 -22.38 35.42 23.43
N GLU A 617 -21.53 34.88 24.30
CA GLU A 617 -20.62 35.67 25.14
C GLU A 617 -19.58 36.43 24.31
N ILE A 618 -18.97 35.76 23.32
CA ILE A 618 -17.96 36.35 22.45
C ILE A 618 -18.57 37.47 21.61
N SER A 619 -19.71 37.23 20.95
CA SER A 619 -20.34 38.22 20.06
C SER A 619 -20.94 39.43 20.81
N ALA A 620 -21.27 39.27 22.10
CA ALA A 620 -21.73 40.36 22.95
C ALA A 620 -20.61 41.38 23.25
N THR A 621 -19.35 40.95 23.26
CA THR A 621 -18.20 41.82 23.52
C THR A 621 -17.70 42.44 22.22
N LYS A 622 -17.71 43.78 22.10
CA LYS A 622 -17.35 44.47 20.84
C LYS A 622 -15.97 44.09 20.30
N ASP A 623 -14.95 44.05 21.17
CA ASP A 623 -13.57 43.80 20.73
C ASP A 623 -13.31 42.30 20.47
N ARG A 624 -13.81 41.41 21.34
CA ARG A 624 -13.65 39.95 21.17
C ARG A 624 -14.52 39.39 20.04
N GLY A 625 -15.70 39.96 19.84
CA GLY A 625 -16.67 39.52 18.84
C GLY A 625 -16.56 40.23 17.49
N LEU A 626 -15.59 41.14 17.31
CA LEU A 626 -15.49 41.98 16.11
C LEU A 626 -15.59 41.17 14.81
N ILE A 627 -14.91 40.03 14.75
CA ILE A 627 -14.89 39.14 13.58
C ILE A 627 -16.28 38.57 13.28
N TRP A 628 -16.98 38.01 14.28
CA TRP A 628 -18.34 37.48 14.13
C TRP A 628 -19.32 38.60 13.77
N ARG A 629 -19.21 39.76 14.43
CA ARG A 629 -20.09 40.90 14.19
C ARG A 629 -19.92 41.48 12.79
N GLN A 630 -18.70 41.50 12.27
CA GLN A 630 -18.41 41.94 10.91
C GLN A 630 -18.95 40.95 9.88
N PHE A 631 -18.76 39.65 10.11
CA PHE A 631 -19.22 38.60 9.19
C PHE A 631 -20.75 38.46 9.18
N LEU A 632 -21.39 38.47 10.34
CA LEU A 632 -22.83 38.18 10.52
C LEU A 632 -23.68 39.44 10.68
N GLY A 633 -23.09 40.63 10.57
CA GLY A 633 -23.80 41.91 10.58
C GLY A 633 -24.36 42.36 11.94
N GLY A 634 -23.87 41.78 13.05
CA GLY A 634 -24.29 42.11 14.42
C GLY A 634 -23.89 41.05 15.46
N SER A 635 -24.24 41.27 16.73
CA SER A 635 -24.09 40.22 17.74
C SER A 635 -25.14 39.12 17.56
N LEU A 636 -24.96 37.98 18.23
CA LEU A 636 -25.98 36.92 18.24
C LEU A 636 -27.33 37.43 18.75
N ALA A 637 -27.33 38.36 19.72
CA ALA A 637 -28.57 38.96 20.23
C ALA A 637 -29.28 39.84 19.19
N ASP A 638 -28.52 40.49 18.30
CA ASP A 638 -29.05 41.39 17.28
C ASP A 638 -29.50 40.64 16.01
N ARG A 639 -28.84 39.51 15.68
CA ARG A 639 -28.93 38.83 14.38
C ARG A 639 -29.11 37.32 14.50
N ARG A 640 -29.95 36.85 15.43
CA ARG A 640 -30.13 35.41 15.70
C ARG A 640 -30.36 34.57 14.44
N GLU A 641 -31.28 34.99 13.58
CA GLU A 641 -31.61 34.27 12.33
C GLU A 641 -30.39 34.13 11.40
N THR A 642 -29.51 35.14 11.35
CA THR A 642 -28.29 35.09 10.54
C THR A 642 -27.26 34.13 11.12
N TYR A 643 -27.14 34.05 12.45
CA TYR A 643 -26.25 33.08 13.11
C TYR A 643 -26.76 31.66 12.95
N GLU A 644 -28.07 31.45 13.02
CA GLU A 644 -28.71 30.16 12.75
C GLU A 644 -28.49 29.73 11.29
N LEU A 645 -28.74 30.63 10.35
CA LEU A 645 -28.50 30.40 8.92
C LEU A 645 -27.02 30.12 8.62
N ALA A 646 -26.09 30.73 9.36
CA ALA A 646 -24.66 30.49 9.21
C ALA A 646 -24.17 29.21 9.90
N SER A 647 -24.96 28.56 10.75
CA SER A 647 -24.52 27.41 11.55
C SER A 647 -24.73 26.09 10.82
N PRO A 648 -23.66 25.37 10.41
CA PRO A 648 -23.78 24.07 9.74
C PRO A 648 -24.69 23.06 10.46
N LEU A 649 -24.67 23.07 11.80
CA LEU A 649 -25.45 22.14 12.62
C LEU A 649 -26.96 22.15 12.30
N PHE A 650 -27.54 23.32 11.97
CA PHE A 650 -28.98 23.46 11.78
C PHE A 650 -29.46 23.12 10.36
N HIS A 651 -28.53 22.89 9.43
CA HIS A 651 -28.86 22.43 8.08
C HIS A 651 -28.65 20.94 7.88
N LEU A 652 -28.11 20.26 8.90
CA LEU A 652 -27.72 18.85 8.82
C LEU A 652 -28.93 17.94 8.53
N ASP A 653 -28.84 17.19 7.44
CA ASP A 653 -29.85 16.24 6.97
C ASP A 653 -29.24 14.87 6.65
N GLN A 654 -30.02 13.80 6.72
CA GLN A 654 -29.59 12.42 6.45
C GLN A 654 -28.94 12.21 5.06
N ASP A 655 -29.25 13.07 4.09
CA ASP A 655 -28.69 13.02 2.74
C ASP A 655 -27.33 13.74 2.60
N ASP A 656 -26.84 14.36 3.68
CA ASP A 656 -25.57 15.09 3.68
C ASP A 656 -24.34 14.16 3.54
N PRO A 657 -23.24 14.68 2.97
CA PRO A 657 -22.04 13.89 2.77
C PRO A 657 -21.32 13.57 4.10
N PRO A 658 -20.52 12.49 4.14
CA PRO A 658 -19.60 12.23 5.24
C PRO A 658 -18.73 13.44 5.57
N CYS A 659 -18.52 13.68 6.86
CA CYS A 659 -17.75 14.82 7.38
C CYS A 659 -16.72 14.35 8.43
N TRP A 660 -15.42 14.52 8.17
CA TRP A 660 -14.37 14.15 9.12
C TRP A 660 -13.63 15.38 9.63
N PHE A 661 -13.70 15.62 10.94
CA PHE A 661 -13.11 16.80 11.57
C PHE A 661 -11.63 16.59 11.89
N ILE A 662 -10.83 17.64 11.77
CA ILE A 662 -9.43 17.65 12.23
C ILE A 662 -9.22 18.88 13.13
N THR A 663 -8.62 18.69 14.29
CA THR A 663 -8.30 19.80 15.20
C THR A 663 -6.93 19.62 15.84
N GLY A 664 -6.33 20.70 16.33
CA GLY A 664 -5.13 20.62 17.14
C GLY A 664 -5.46 20.35 18.60
N GLU A 665 -4.62 19.61 19.31
CA GLU A 665 -4.81 19.32 20.74
C GLU A 665 -4.88 20.59 21.61
N LEU A 666 -4.18 21.65 21.21
CA LEU A 666 -4.17 22.94 21.91
C LEU A 666 -5.21 23.93 21.36
N ASP A 667 -6.09 23.49 20.46
CA ASP A 667 -7.18 24.29 19.93
C ASP A 667 -8.34 24.39 20.94
N ASP A 668 -9.23 25.35 20.72
CA ASP A 668 -10.41 25.52 21.58
C ASP A 668 -11.37 24.33 21.41
N GLY A 669 -11.91 23.80 22.51
CA GLY A 669 -12.80 22.62 22.48
C GLY A 669 -14.06 22.81 21.62
N SER A 670 -14.50 24.05 21.36
CA SER A 670 -15.61 24.32 20.43
C SER A 670 -15.30 23.91 18.98
N THR A 671 -14.03 23.65 18.65
CA THR A 671 -13.61 23.17 17.32
C THR A 671 -13.74 21.66 17.13
N HIS A 672 -14.06 20.91 18.19
CA HIS A 672 -14.27 19.46 18.13
C HIS A 672 -15.61 19.10 17.49
N ALA A 673 -16.52 20.08 17.37
CA ALA A 673 -17.82 19.95 16.75
C ALA A 673 -18.68 18.80 17.34
N ASP A 674 -18.60 18.58 18.65
CA ASP A 674 -19.20 17.42 19.33
C ASP A 674 -20.72 17.29 19.07
N GLU A 675 -21.47 18.39 19.14
CA GLU A 675 -22.91 18.39 18.86
C GLU A 675 -23.22 18.04 17.39
N PHE A 676 -22.43 18.55 16.44
CA PHE A 676 -22.57 18.24 15.02
C PHE A 676 -22.28 16.77 14.76
N ARG A 677 -21.23 16.21 15.38
CA ARG A 677 -20.86 14.81 15.20
C ARG A 677 -21.91 13.89 15.81
N THR A 678 -22.38 14.20 17.01
CA THR A 678 -23.49 13.47 17.67
C THR A 678 -24.73 13.47 16.78
N ARG A 679 -25.12 14.64 16.24
CA ARG A 679 -26.28 14.73 15.35
C ARG A 679 -26.07 14.01 14.02
N SER A 680 -24.85 14.00 13.49
CA SER A 680 -24.49 13.23 12.29
C SER A 680 -24.63 11.74 12.52
N GLU A 681 -24.19 11.23 13.67
CA GLU A 681 -24.36 9.83 14.05
C GLU A 681 -25.85 9.46 14.17
N GLU A 682 -26.68 10.31 14.78
CA GLU A 682 -28.14 10.13 14.84
C GLU A 682 -28.80 10.06 13.45
N LEU A 683 -28.25 10.78 12.47
CA LEU A 683 -28.73 10.76 11.08
C LEU A 683 -28.05 9.68 10.21
N ASN A 684 -27.22 8.81 10.80
CA ASN A 684 -26.42 7.79 10.10
C ASN A 684 -25.44 8.36 9.05
N ILE A 685 -24.97 9.58 9.26
CA ILE A 685 -23.94 10.22 8.43
C ILE A 685 -22.56 9.83 9.00
N THR A 686 -21.67 9.35 8.13
CA THR A 686 -20.31 8.99 8.55
C THR A 686 -19.55 10.23 9.02
N THR A 687 -19.10 10.22 10.27
CA THR A 687 -18.32 11.31 10.85
C THR A 687 -17.23 10.81 11.81
N GLY A 688 -16.36 11.72 12.27
CA GLY A 688 -15.31 11.44 13.23
C GLY A 688 -14.42 12.67 13.47
N LEU A 689 -13.42 12.50 14.33
CA LEU A 689 -12.47 13.55 14.71
C LEU A 689 -11.05 12.98 14.77
N THR A 690 -10.10 13.68 14.17
CA THR A 690 -8.67 13.50 14.39
C THR A 690 -8.12 14.68 15.18
N VAL A 691 -7.54 14.39 16.35
CA VAL A 691 -6.80 15.38 17.14
C VAL A 691 -5.32 15.25 16.83
N ILE A 692 -4.69 16.33 16.37
CA ILE A 692 -3.25 16.37 16.09
C ILE A 692 -2.51 16.69 17.40
N PRO A 693 -1.64 15.81 17.91
CA PRO A 693 -0.93 16.02 19.17
C PRO A 693 -0.06 17.30 19.15
N GLU A 694 -0.07 18.02 20.27
CA GLU A 694 0.67 19.26 20.54
C GLU A 694 0.39 20.43 19.57
N ALA A 695 -0.56 20.27 18.66
CA ALA A 695 -0.83 21.23 17.60
C ALA A 695 -1.68 22.41 18.10
N PRO A 696 -1.28 23.68 17.84
CA PRO A 696 -2.12 24.86 18.06
C PRO A 696 -3.10 25.07 16.89
N HIS A 697 -4.04 26.02 17.01
CA HIS A 697 -5.00 26.32 15.93
C HIS A 697 -4.36 26.56 14.53
N ALA A 698 -3.17 27.16 14.48
CA ALA A 698 -2.43 27.46 13.24
C ALA A 698 -1.47 26.32 12.81
N PHE A 699 -1.81 25.06 13.10
CA PHE A 699 -0.92 23.91 12.91
C PHE A 699 -0.44 23.63 11.47
N PRO A 700 -1.17 23.93 10.37
CA PRO A 700 -0.69 23.59 9.02
C PRO A 700 0.58 24.33 8.59
N GLY A 701 1.04 25.33 9.35
CA GLY A 701 2.28 26.07 9.08
C GLY A 701 3.57 25.32 9.45
N LYS A 702 3.48 24.18 10.13
CA LYS A 702 4.64 23.33 10.47
C LYS A 702 4.54 21.97 9.82
N GLN A 703 5.66 21.49 9.26
CA GLN A 703 5.74 20.26 8.46
C GLN A 703 5.21 19.04 9.23
N ILE A 704 5.59 18.89 10.51
CA ILE A 704 5.19 17.74 11.33
C ILE A 704 3.67 17.61 11.49
N TRP A 705 2.97 18.73 11.73
CA TRP A 705 1.51 18.73 11.86
C TRP A 705 0.82 18.74 10.50
N PHE A 706 1.44 19.38 9.51
CA PHE A 706 0.96 19.38 8.13
C PHE A 706 0.90 17.95 7.56
N ASP A 707 1.93 17.14 7.76
CA ASP A 707 1.96 15.76 7.25
C ASP A 707 0.90 14.89 7.95
N GLN A 708 0.73 15.02 9.27
CA GLN A 708 -0.31 14.32 10.02
C GLN A 708 -1.71 14.72 9.56
N MET A 709 -1.98 16.03 9.45
CA MET A 709 -3.24 16.57 8.93
C MET A 709 -3.53 16.04 7.53
N LEU A 710 -2.54 16.11 6.63
CA LEU A 710 -2.73 15.74 5.23
C LEU A 710 -2.94 14.22 5.07
N ASN A 711 -2.28 13.41 5.90
CA ASN A 711 -2.52 11.96 5.94
C ASN A 711 -3.92 11.63 6.47
N ALA A 712 -4.36 12.26 7.56
CA ALA A 712 -5.71 12.06 8.10
C ALA A 712 -6.79 12.45 7.09
N ALA A 713 -6.63 13.60 6.43
CA ALA A 713 -7.52 14.04 5.37
C ALA A 713 -7.54 13.05 4.19
N ASP A 714 -6.37 12.59 3.72
CA ASP A 714 -6.28 11.65 2.60
C ASP A 714 -6.89 10.29 2.90
N VAL A 715 -6.69 9.73 4.10
CA VAL A 715 -7.31 8.45 4.51
C VAL A 715 -8.84 8.54 4.38
N PHE A 716 -9.42 9.62 4.91
CA PHE A 716 -10.86 9.84 4.82
C PHE A 716 -11.31 10.10 3.38
N LEU A 717 -10.65 11.02 2.66
CA LEU A 717 -11.02 11.39 1.29
C LEU A 717 -10.85 10.22 0.32
N LYS A 718 -9.87 9.32 0.51
CA LYS A 718 -9.72 8.09 -0.26
C LYS A 718 -10.94 7.20 -0.08
N LYS A 719 -11.35 6.96 1.17
CA LYS A 719 -12.52 6.15 1.49
C LYS A 719 -13.81 6.76 0.92
N SER A 720 -13.95 8.08 0.95
CA SER A 720 -15.20 8.76 0.59
C SER A 720 -15.30 9.14 -0.91
N LEU A 721 -14.17 9.46 -1.57
CA LEU A 721 -14.13 9.95 -2.95
C LEU A 721 -13.40 9.02 -3.93
N LYS A 722 -12.41 8.22 -3.48
CA LYS A 722 -11.69 7.29 -4.38
C LYS A 722 -12.24 5.89 -4.35
N SER A 723 -12.84 5.47 -3.24
CA SER A 723 -13.67 4.28 -3.25
C SER A 723 -14.74 4.49 -4.32
N THR A 724 -14.72 3.61 -5.31
CA THR A 724 -15.79 3.58 -6.29
C THR A 724 -17.06 3.33 -5.48
N ARG A 725 -17.96 4.32 -5.45
CA ARG A 725 -19.38 4.16 -5.06
C ARG A 725 -20.12 3.12 -5.95
N SER A 726 -19.41 2.16 -6.55
CA SER A 726 -19.92 0.84 -6.92
C SER A 726 -20.20 -0.03 -5.69
N ASP A 727 -19.72 0.35 -4.50
CA ASP A 727 -20.09 -0.25 -3.21
C ASP A 727 -21.47 0.20 -2.69
N PHE A 728 -22.42 0.53 -3.58
CA PHE A 728 -23.83 0.35 -3.20
C PHE A 728 -24.05 -1.15 -3.03
N ARG A 729 -23.95 -1.63 -1.78
CA ARG A 729 -24.26 -3.02 -1.44
C ARG A 729 -25.65 -3.33 -1.98
N PHE A 730 -25.71 -4.22 -2.97
CA PHE A 730 -26.95 -4.83 -3.45
C PHE A 730 -27.72 -5.49 -2.31
N ASP A 731 -27.01 -5.83 -1.23
CA ASP A 731 -27.52 -6.50 -0.05
C ASP A 731 -28.83 -5.91 0.47
N GLY A 732 -29.69 -6.77 0.99
CA GLY A 732 -30.96 -6.37 1.58
C GLY A 732 -32.17 -6.85 0.81
N VAL A 733 -33.33 -6.42 1.29
CA VAL A 733 -34.63 -6.89 0.81
C VAL A 733 -35.22 -5.89 -0.18
N TRP A 734 -35.62 -6.36 -1.35
CA TRP A 734 -36.11 -5.57 -2.47
C TRP A 734 -37.53 -6.00 -2.84
N LYS A 735 -38.41 -5.02 -3.01
CA LYS A 735 -39.79 -5.24 -3.46
C LYS A 735 -39.99 -4.67 -4.86
N PRO A 736 -40.56 -5.43 -5.81
CA PRO A 736 -40.86 -4.90 -7.13
C PRO A 736 -41.98 -3.85 -7.03
N LYS A 737 -41.78 -2.73 -7.73
CA LYS A 737 -42.74 -1.61 -7.82
C LYS A 737 -43.44 -1.54 -9.18
N GLY A 738 -42.87 -2.18 -10.19
CA GLY A 738 -43.47 -2.35 -11.51
C GLY A 738 -42.72 -3.41 -12.29
N ALA A 739 -43.43 -4.22 -13.06
CA ALA A 739 -42.82 -5.23 -13.91
C ALA A 739 -43.59 -5.42 -15.21
N MET A 740 -42.88 -5.72 -16.29
CA MET A 740 -43.42 -5.92 -17.62
C MET A 740 -42.77 -7.13 -18.30
N LEU A 741 -43.59 -8.13 -18.63
CA LEU A 741 -43.18 -9.36 -19.31
C LEU A 741 -43.68 -9.33 -20.76
N GLY A 742 -42.74 -9.31 -21.72
CA GLY A 742 -43.08 -9.34 -23.15
C GLY A 742 -44.17 -8.33 -23.52
N GLY A 743 -44.05 -7.08 -23.05
CA GLY A 743 -44.98 -5.98 -23.27
C GLY A 743 -46.25 -5.95 -22.42
N THR A 744 -46.42 -6.91 -21.49
CA THR A 744 -47.59 -7.00 -20.61
C THR A 744 -47.22 -6.60 -19.19
N LEU A 745 -47.90 -5.60 -18.63
CA LEU A 745 -47.73 -5.19 -17.23
C LEU A 745 -48.27 -6.27 -16.29
N LEU A 746 -47.50 -6.58 -15.25
CA LEU A 746 -47.97 -7.48 -14.19
C LEU A 746 -48.86 -6.72 -13.19
N PRO A 747 -49.92 -7.38 -12.68
CA PRO A 747 -50.83 -6.76 -11.71
C PRO A 747 -50.13 -6.52 -10.37
N GLN A 748 -50.54 -5.47 -9.67
CA GLN A 748 -49.92 -5.06 -8.39
C GLN A 748 -49.95 -6.17 -7.33
N THR A 749 -50.99 -7.01 -7.33
CA THR A 749 -51.12 -8.16 -6.44
C THR A 749 -50.02 -9.19 -6.64
N ALA A 750 -49.61 -9.45 -7.89
CA ALA A 750 -48.49 -10.34 -8.18
C ALA A 750 -47.15 -9.73 -7.73
N LEU A 751 -46.98 -8.41 -7.85
CA LEU A 751 -45.76 -7.73 -7.40
C LEU A 751 -45.62 -7.75 -5.87
N GLN A 752 -46.72 -7.61 -5.13
CA GLN A 752 -46.71 -7.62 -3.67
C GLN A 752 -46.25 -8.97 -3.09
N ALA A 753 -46.64 -10.07 -3.76
CA ALA A 753 -46.27 -11.43 -3.39
C ALA A 753 -44.77 -11.75 -3.58
N ILE A 754 -44.03 -10.95 -4.36
CA ILE A 754 -42.62 -11.20 -4.68
C ILE A 754 -41.71 -10.46 -3.69
N THR A 755 -40.67 -11.15 -3.21
CA THR A 755 -39.57 -10.56 -2.44
C THR A 755 -38.24 -11.03 -3.02
N LEU A 756 -37.35 -10.09 -3.32
CA LEU A 756 -35.97 -10.37 -3.72
C LEU A 756 -35.04 -10.03 -2.56
N LYS A 757 -34.27 -10.97 -2.04
CA LYS A 757 -33.18 -10.70 -1.12
C LYS A 757 -31.86 -10.87 -1.86
N LEU A 758 -30.94 -9.95 -1.63
CA LEU A 758 -29.57 -10.03 -2.13
C LEU A 758 -28.63 -10.05 -0.93
N ASN A 759 -27.56 -10.84 -1.01
CA ASN A 759 -26.49 -10.89 -0.02
C ASN A 759 -25.17 -11.28 -0.70
N GLY A 760 -24.24 -10.35 -0.80
CA GLY A 760 -23.04 -10.47 -1.62
C GLY A 760 -23.41 -10.73 -3.08
N ASN A 761 -22.96 -11.87 -3.61
CA ASN A 761 -23.27 -12.32 -4.97
C ASN A 761 -24.42 -13.34 -5.02
N GLN A 762 -25.14 -13.55 -3.91
CA GLN A 762 -26.26 -14.48 -3.82
C GLN A 762 -27.60 -13.76 -3.92
N TYR A 763 -28.59 -14.44 -4.51
CA TYR A 763 -29.99 -13.98 -4.50
C TYR A 763 -30.93 -15.05 -3.98
N GLU A 764 -32.03 -14.59 -3.39
CA GLU A 764 -33.21 -15.38 -3.01
C GLU A 764 -34.46 -14.64 -3.49
N VAL A 765 -35.23 -15.25 -4.39
CA VAL A 765 -36.56 -14.78 -4.78
C VAL A 765 -37.60 -15.67 -4.13
N THR A 766 -38.47 -15.07 -3.32
CA THR A 766 -39.65 -15.73 -2.74
C THR A 766 -40.91 -15.17 -3.36
N ILE A 767 -41.87 -16.05 -3.64
CA ILE A 767 -43.21 -15.69 -4.12
C ILE A 767 -44.20 -16.30 -3.14
N GLU A 768 -45.07 -15.48 -2.53
CA GLU A 768 -46.10 -15.97 -1.61
C GLU A 768 -46.99 -17.02 -2.29
N GLY A 769 -47.07 -18.22 -1.68
CA GLY A 769 -47.84 -19.35 -2.20
C GLY A 769 -47.04 -20.36 -3.02
N GLU A 770 -45.77 -20.09 -3.36
CA GLU A 770 -44.89 -21.08 -3.97
C GLU A 770 -44.18 -21.94 -2.91
N ALA A 771 -43.96 -23.23 -3.23
CA ALA A 771 -43.45 -24.21 -2.28
C ALA A 771 -41.96 -24.03 -1.93
N ALA A 772 -41.18 -23.36 -2.77
CA ALA A 772 -39.75 -23.14 -2.58
C ALA A 772 -39.28 -21.83 -3.22
N PRO A 773 -38.30 -21.12 -2.60
CA PRO A 773 -37.67 -19.96 -3.21
C PRO A 773 -36.80 -20.34 -4.42
N ASP A 774 -36.59 -19.38 -5.33
CA ASP A 774 -35.54 -19.46 -6.35
C ASP A 774 -34.25 -18.87 -5.77
N LEU A 775 -33.22 -19.70 -5.66
CA LEU A 775 -31.92 -19.30 -5.12
C LEU A 775 -30.86 -19.37 -6.20
N GLY A 776 -29.86 -18.50 -6.11
CA GLY A 776 -28.75 -18.56 -7.04
C GLY A 776 -27.68 -17.51 -6.77
N THR A 777 -26.84 -17.31 -7.78
CA THR A 777 -25.80 -16.29 -7.77
C THR A 777 -25.94 -15.34 -8.95
N PHE A 778 -25.30 -14.19 -8.84
CA PHE A 778 -25.15 -13.26 -9.95
C PHE A 778 -23.73 -12.69 -10.00
N THR A 779 -23.28 -12.34 -11.20
CA THR A 779 -22.01 -11.62 -11.43
C THR A 779 -22.29 -10.32 -12.14
N LEU A 780 -21.58 -9.25 -11.76
CA LEU A 780 -21.76 -7.92 -12.31
C LEU A 780 -20.61 -7.57 -13.26
N GLU A 781 -20.95 -6.89 -14.34
CA GLU A 781 -20.02 -6.26 -15.28
C GLU A 781 -20.33 -4.74 -15.26
N PRO A 782 -19.82 -3.99 -14.26
CA PRO A 782 -20.20 -2.60 -14.01
C PRO A 782 -19.67 -1.62 -15.07
N ASP A 783 -18.63 -2.01 -15.81
CA ASP A 783 -17.98 -1.19 -16.84
C ASP A 783 -18.63 -1.36 -18.23
N ALA A 784 -19.58 -2.29 -18.37
CA ALA A 784 -20.36 -2.43 -19.59
C ALA A 784 -21.36 -1.26 -19.77
N ASN A 785 -21.64 -0.88 -21.01
CA ASN A 785 -22.65 0.14 -21.33
C ASN A 785 -23.72 -0.43 -22.28
N PRO A 786 -24.98 -0.65 -21.82
CA PRO A 786 -25.46 -0.55 -20.44
C PRO A 786 -24.80 -1.56 -19.50
N LYS A 787 -24.84 -1.32 -18.17
CA LYS A 787 -24.26 -2.22 -17.17
C LYS A 787 -24.90 -3.60 -17.24
N ARG A 788 -24.10 -4.67 -17.14
CA ARG A 788 -24.55 -6.05 -17.37
C ARG A 788 -24.47 -6.89 -16.10
N MET A 789 -25.38 -7.86 -16.00
CA MET A 789 -25.42 -8.83 -14.92
C MET A 789 -25.76 -10.21 -15.50
N THR A 790 -25.07 -11.24 -15.02
CA THR A 790 -25.38 -12.65 -15.34
C THR A 790 -25.94 -13.32 -14.10
N ILE A 791 -27.17 -13.84 -14.17
CA ILE A 791 -27.88 -14.48 -13.06
C ILE A 791 -27.92 -15.99 -13.29
N ARG A 792 -27.54 -16.79 -12.30
CA ARG A 792 -27.50 -18.26 -12.36
C ARG A 792 -28.33 -18.84 -11.21
N SER A 793 -29.42 -19.54 -11.52
CA SER A 793 -30.23 -20.23 -10.50
C SER A 793 -29.59 -21.56 -10.13
N THR A 794 -29.36 -21.78 -8.83
CA THR A 794 -28.79 -23.01 -8.26
C THR A 794 -29.86 -23.93 -7.68
N SER A 795 -31.02 -23.41 -7.28
CA SER A 795 -32.16 -24.19 -6.78
C SER A 795 -33.48 -23.45 -6.94
N GLY A 796 -34.61 -24.18 -6.95
CA GLY A 796 -35.95 -23.60 -7.08
C GLY A 796 -36.50 -23.66 -8.51
N PRO A 797 -37.55 -22.88 -8.82
CA PRO A 797 -38.27 -22.94 -10.10
C PRO A 797 -37.40 -22.71 -11.35
N ASN A 798 -36.25 -22.04 -11.23
CA ASN A 798 -35.35 -21.78 -12.35
C ASN A 798 -34.05 -22.57 -12.31
N GLN A 799 -33.95 -23.61 -11.47
CA GLN A 799 -32.72 -24.38 -11.28
C GLN A 799 -32.02 -24.73 -12.62
N GLY A 800 -30.73 -24.39 -12.71
CA GLY A 800 -29.89 -24.66 -13.89
C GLY A 800 -30.01 -23.63 -15.02
N LYS A 801 -30.89 -22.63 -14.92
CA LYS A 801 -30.99 -21.55 -15.90
C LYS A 801 -29.94 -20.47 -15.66
N THR A 802 -29.43 -19.90 -16.75
CA THR A 802 -28.63 -18.67 -16.76
C THR A 802 -29.40 -17.59 -17.50
N MET A 803 -29.62 -16.45 -16.86
CA MET A 803 -30.31 -15.29 -17.43
C MET A 803 -29.31 -14.15 -17.61
N LEU A 804 -29.29 -13.56 -18.80
CA LEU A 804 -28.45 -12.41 -19.12
C LEU A 804 -29.27 -11.13 -18.97
N ALA A 805 -28.72 -10.16 -18.25
CA ALA A 805 -29.45 -8.98 -17.83
C ALA A 805 -28.63 -7.70 -18.02
N ILE A 806 -29.33 -6.59 -18.19
CA ILE A 806 -28.79 -5.25 -17.90
C ILE A 806 -29.47 -4.69 -16.65
N TYR A 807 -28.74 -3.88 -15.91
CA TYR A 807 -29.22 -3.30 -14.66
C TYR A 807 -28.82 -1.84 -14.52
N GLU A 808 -29.61 -1.11 -13.74
CA GLU A 808 -29.31 0.25 -13.33
C GLU A 808 -29.74 0.40 -11.87
N ILE A 809 -28.82 0.89 -11.02
CA ILE A 809 -29.12 1.32 -9.66
C ILE A 809 -29.21 2.84 -9.67
N LYS A 810 -30.22 3.37 -8.99
CA LYS A 810 -30.44 4.80 -8.77
C LYS A 810 -30.14 5.13 -7.31
N ALA A 811 -29.68 6.36 -7.07
CA ALA A 811 -29.27 6.85 -5.74
C ALA A 811 -30.35 6.72 -4.64
N ASN A 812 -31.62 6.59 -5.00
CA ASN A 812 -32.76 6.54 -4.08
C ASN A 812 -33.21 5.11 -3.71
N ASN A 813 -32.26 4.17 -3.54
CA ASN A 813 -32.53 2.77 -3.22
C ASN A 813 -33.49 2.09 -4.22
N ALA A 814 -33.41 2.48 -5.49
CA ALA A 814 -34.20 1.89 -6.57
C ALA A 814 -33.28 1.19 -7.57
N MET A 815 -33.73 0.07 -8.10
CA MET A 815 -33.02 -0.72 -9.11
C MET A 815 -33.98 -1.04 -10.24
N ARG A 816 -33.51 -1.01 -11.49
CA ARG A 816 -34.24 -1.66 -12.60
C ARG A 816 -33.36 -2.72 -13.23
N VAL A 817 -33.97 -3.85 -13.56
CA VAL A 817 -33.30 -4.99 -14.20
C VAL A 817 -34.14 -5.39 -15.41
N CYS A 818 -33.50 -5.47 -16.57
CA CYS A 818 -34.09 -6.05 -17.78
C CYS A 818 -33.32 -7.33 -18.09
N TYR A 819 -33.99 -8.47 -18.13
CA TYR A 819 -33.34 -9.76 -18.38
C TYR A 819 -34.07 -10.56 -19.45
N ASP A 820 -33.29 -11.34 -20.20
CA ASP A 820 -33.79 -12.28 -21.20
C ASP A 820 -33.95 -13.67 -20.57
N LEU A 821 -35.20 -14.13 -20.46
CA LEU A 821 -35.53 -15.46 -19.93
C LEU A 821 -34.99 -16.60 -20.82
N SER A 822 -34.62 -16.31 -22.07
CA SER A 822 -34.01 -17.30 -22.97
C SER A 822 -32.52 -17.54 -22.69
N GLY A 823 -31.85 -16.59 -22.01
CA GLY A 823 -30.42 -16.64 -21.71
C GLY A 823 -29.49 -16.51 -22.92
N LYS A 824 -30.02 -16.12 -24.10
CA LYS A 824 -29.25 -16.11 -25.36
C LYS A 824 -28.41 -14.86 -25.57
N ALA A 825 -28.88 -13.70 -25.13
CA ALA A 825 -28.18 -12.44 -25.31
C ALA A 825 -28.47 -11.44 -24.19
N PHE A 826 -27.54 -10.51 -23.96
CA PHE A 826 -27.79 -9.36 -23.09
C PHE A 826 -28.80 -8.42 -23.75
N PRO A 827 -29.83 -7.95 -23.03
CA PRO A 827 -30.69 -6.87 -23.52
C PRO A 827 -29.86 -5.61 -23.77
N THR A 828 -30.22 -4.81 -24.77
CA THR A 828 -29.49 -3.59 -25.14
C THR A 828 -30.12 -2.32 -24.58
N GLU A 829 -31.36 -2.41 -24.10
CA GLU A 829 -32.13 -1.30 -23.54
C GLU A 829 -33.12 -1.77 -22.47
N PHE A 830 -33.53 -0.89 -21.56
CA PHE A 830 -34.54 -1.17 -20.53
C PHE A 830 -35.96 -1.13 -21.11
N LYS A 831 -36.24 -2.03 -22.05
CA LYS A 831 -37.57 -2.22 -22.65
C LYS A 831 -37.89 -3.71 -22.76
N ALA A 832 -39.17 -4.04 -22.59
CA ALA A 832 -39.71 -5.38 -22.83
C ALA A 832 -40.80 -5.30 -23.91
N PRO A 833 -40.45 -5.31 -25.22
CA PRO A 833 -41.43 -5.19 -26.30
C PRO A 833 -42.46 -6.32 -26.30
N LYS A 834 -43.65 -6.05 -26.85
CA LYS A 834 -44.73 -7.04 -26.96
C LYS A 834 -44.27 -8.28 -27.73
N GLY A 835 -44.38 -9.46 -27.12
CA GLY A 835 -43.98 -10.73 -27.73
C GLY A 835 -42.49 -11.08 -27.63
N SER A 836 -41.69 -10.28 -26.92
CA SER A 836 -40.28 -10.62 -26.61
C SER A 836 -40.15 -11.56 -25.40
N SER A 837 -39.00 -12.22 -25.26
CA SER A 837 -38.60 -12.98 -24.07
C SER A 837 -38.03 -12.09 -22.94
N LEU A 838 -38.10 -10.77 -23.10
CA LEU A 838 -37.55 -9.80 -22.16
C LEU A 838 -38.53 -9.54 -21.01
N TYR A 839 -37.96 -9.46 -19.82
CA TYR A 839 -38.66 -9.13 -18.60
C TYR A 839 -37.98 -7.96 -17.91
N LEU A 840 -38.71 -6.85 -17.77
CA LEU A 840 -38.25 -5.61 -17.15
C LEU A 840 -38.91 -5.46 -15.78
N VAL A 841 -38.12 -5.32 -14.73
CA VAL A 841 -38.60 -5.15 -13.36
C VAL A 841 -37.91 -3.96 -12.70
N GLY A 842 -38.71 -3.09 -12.08
CA GLY A 842 -38.24 -2.04 -11.18
C GLY A 842 -38.44 -2.46 -9.73
N TYR A 843 -37.40 -2.36 -8.92
CA TYR A 843 -37.35 -2.69 -7.50
C TYR A 843 -37.10 -1.45 -6.64
N ARG A 844 -37.54 -1.53 -5.38
CA ARG A 844 -37.17 -0.60 -4.32
C ARG A 844 -36.73 -1.39 -3.08
N ARG A 845 -35.57 -1.03 -2.52
CA ARG A 845 -35.06 -1.65 -1.29
C ARG A 845 -35.94 -1.26 -0.10
N GLN A 846 -36.17 -2.20 0.80
CA GLN A 846 -36.77 -1.97 2.11
C GLN A 846 -35.65 -1.59 3.06
N VAL A 847 -35.76 -0.43 3.70
CA VAL A 847 -34.86 -0.01 4.77
C VAL A 847 -35.50 -0.48 6.08
N SER A 848 -34.91 -1.49 6.73
CA SER A 848 -35.36 -1.94 8.06
C SER A 848 -34.63 -1.16 9.15
N ALA A 849 -35.33 -0.80 10.23
CA ALA A 849 -34.79 -0.03 11.33
C ALA A 849 -33.82 -0.80 12.27
N ASP A 850 -33.66 -2.13 12.15
CA ASP A 850 -33.07 -2.94 13.24
C ASP A 850 -32.00 -3.99 12.82
N ALA A 851 -31.22 -3.78 11.75
CA ALA A 851 -30.31 -4.85 11.26
C ALA A 851 -28.80 -4.54 11.21
N ASP A 852 -28.35 -3.33 11.53
CA ASP A 852 -26.92 -2.94 11.44
C ASP A 852 -26.36 -2.39 12.78
N SER A 853 -26.75 -2.99 13.92
CA SER A 853 -26.05 -2.76 15.19
C SER A 853 -25.00 -3.86 15.40
N PRO A 854 -23.67 -3.59 15.28
CA PRO A 854 -22.67 -4.50 15.80
C PRO A 854 -22.80 -4.55 17.33
N GLY A 855 -23.21 -5.71 17.86
CA GLY A 855 -23.25 -5.95 19.29
C GLY A 855 -21.85 -5.82 19.90
N ILE A 856 -21.63 -4.73 20.63
CA ILE A 856 -20.50 -4.59 21.54
C ILE A 856 -20.97 -5.13 22.90
N GLU A 857 -20.44 -6.28 23.29
CA GLU A 857 -20.52 -6.74 24.68
C GLU A 857 -19.82 -5.73 25.59
N VAL A 858 -20.60 -5.10 26.47
CA VAL A 858 -20.09 -4.29 27.57
C VAL A 858 -19.62 -5.25 28.66
N PRO A 859 -18.35 -5.22 29.13
CA PRO A 859 -17.95 -6.01 30.28
C PRO A 859 -18.69 -5.48 31.51
N SER A 860 -19.43 -6.37 32.18
CA SER A 860 -20.09 -6.10 33.45
C SER A 860 -19.07 -5.67 34.51
N SER A 861 -19.28 -4.49 35.10
CA SER A 861 -18.63 -4.06 36.33
C SER A 861 -19.00 -5.02 37.47
N SER A 862 -18.07 -5.88 37.88
CA SER A 862 -18.14 -6.59 39.15
C SER A 862 -17.35 -5.83 40.22
N GLU A 863 -18.08 -5.50 41.27
CA GLU A 863 -17.67 -5.11 42.62
C GLU A 863 -16.27 -5.60 43.05
N THR A 864 -15.49 -4.70 43.65
CA THR A 864 -14.73 -5.00 44.88
C THR A 864 -14.57 -3.73 45.70
N GLU A 865 -15.32 -3.66 46.81
CA GLU A 865 -14.95 -2.86 47.97
C GLU A 865 -13.77 -3.50 48.72
N SER A 866 -13.08 -2.63 49.48
CA SER A 866 -12.24 -2.87 50.67
C SER A 866 -10.72 -2.94 50.49
N GLY A 867 -10.04 -2.04 51.21
CA GLY A 867 -8.65 -2.22 51.64
C GLY A 867 -7.83 -0.93 51.76
N ASN A 868 -7.68 -0.43 53.00
CA ASN A 868 -6.57 0.39 53.51
C ASN A 868 -5.22 0.05 52.82
N ASP A 869 -4.26 0.95 52.66
CA ASP A 869 -3.52 1.59 53.76
C ASP A 869 -2.53 2.66 53.23
N SER A 870 -2.08 3.51 54.15
CA SER A 870 -1.16 4.65 54.01
C SER A 870 0.17 4.41 53.27
N ARG A 871 0.59 5.36 52.42
CA ARG A 871 1.77 6.25 52.60
C ARG A 871 1.98 7.20 51.43
#